data_AF-A0A0U4W8C8-F1
#
_entry.id   AF-A0A0U4W8C8-F1
#
_cell.length_a   1.000
_cell.length_b   1.000
_cell.length_c   1.000
_cell.angle_alpha   90.00
_cell.angle_beta   90.00
_cell.angle_gamma   90.00
#
_symmetry.space_group_name_H-M   'P 1'
#
loop_
_entity.id
_entity.type
_entity.pdbx_description
1 polymer ?
#
loop_
_entity_poly.entity_id
_entity_poly.type
_entity_poly.pdbx_seq_one_letter_code
_entity_poly.pdbx_strand_id
1 'polypeptide(L)'
;MLLALLALYSLLGFLVGPRLALHYLNQTLAERLTQPASLQALSFNPFTLELHAEKLLIGPAEHPTVAAEGLYADLQWDSIWRRTLHLTEVRLDQPQVDLRIAKGGQVNLAQLWRSEPTTASPTPADAEPGQPFPVHIERIALVGGRLHFLDARGAQPVEATFTPLDAQLHDFRTRSGDTPGQLALTATTAQGGQLTWKGSLDLLPLRSEGDLTLKGVSLAPWWPYVRNQLPLALGKGRLEASTHYRLDLAKTLQLQLSQGRLALDDVAVQAVNAEPKASFKRLAAEGIGLDLQKREVSIARLRGNGLDAWGNREQDGTLDWQKLFPTSDAPSSGPAWRVKLDDVQLSDNQLHLVDRVPQDPASLYFSGLDLALKGFDTAGDKPFDLALKTTLGDRGRITASGQLALSPLQGNFDVGIDELNLRQAQPYLSPYVRLEIRSGQLASRLKVALKPGEPLGLTVSGAAQVTQVHVLDTLHQQDFMRWQLLDLQGIAFTLGKQLVIDKIDLEQPYGTLVINEDLSNNFSALLVPQPKRETKDTSPPLQIRIGGVTIKDGSADFADNSLKPGFATNIQSLEGGIGTLDTAASKPADIHLAGKVDRFAPVEIKGRLDPLDPLQQLDVTAYFRQVELTTLSPYTGKFAGYAVRKGRLDLDLQYRIDDGKLQAQNHVVLDQLELGERVDSKDAVDLPVRLAVALLKDSHGRIDLRLPVAGNLDDPNFSVMPVVWQTLRNVLSRAVQAPFRMLAGLAGSHEADLSAIDFAPGSTTLSAQARGDLDKLATALRQRPQLTVEVKGHASAASDGRALAASQLEKDFQTQYFNLLQRRGDKVPADPSQLQVPADMRAPLLEGLYRLRLQAQPPQEWDNLDDATRTARLRQAVLEAWSGNDGLLRSLAQQRAGAIKTYLVDTAKLDAQRVYLLDVSTKTPSGESPTAAQLQLGVL
;
A
#
# COMPACT_ATOMS: atom_id res chain seq x y z
N MET A 1 56.30 38.35 -80.48
CA MET A 1 56.71 38.39 -79.06
C MET A 1 55.56 38.02 -78.12
N LEU A 2 54.41 38.69 -78.20
CA LEU A 2 53.23 38.41 -77.36
C LEU A 2 52.70 36.97 -77.46
N LEU A 3 52.61 36.39 -78.67
CA LEU A 3 52.22 34.98 -78.86
C LEU A 3 53.21 33.99 -78.26
N ALA A 4 54.51 34.30 -78.28
CA ALA A 4 55.54 33.47 -77.66
C ALA A 4 55.50 33.54 -76.14
N LEU A 5 55.22 34.73 -75.58
CA LEU A 5 54.99 34.92 -74.15
C LEU A 5 53.70 34.23 -73.68
N LEU A 6 52.63 34.29 -74.47
CA LEU A 6 51.38 33.58 -74.21
C LEU A 6 51.58 32.06 -74.29
N ALA A 7 52.27 31.55 -75.32
CA ALA A 7 52.57 30.13 -75.45
C ALA A 7 53.49 29.63 -74.31
N LEU A 8 54.50 30.43 -73.92
CA LEU A 8 55.35 30.14 -72.78
C LEU A 8 54.57 30.19 -71.46
N TYR A 9 53.67 31.15 -71.28
CA TYR A 9 52.78 31.27 -70.13
C TYR A 9 51.81 30.09 -70.04
N SER A 10 51.21 29.66 -71.16
CA SER A 10 50.35 28.46 -71.22
C SER A 10 51.14 27.18 -70.93
N LEU A 11 52.35 27.03 -71.50
CA LEU A 11 53.21 25.86 -71.24
C LEU A 11 53.65 25.81 -69.77
N LEU A 12 54.04 26.95 -69.21
CA LEU A 12 54.42 27.07 -67.81
C LEU A 12 53.22 26.86 -66.88
N GLY A 13 52.03 27.37 -67.20
CA GLY A 13 50.85 27.28 -66.34
C GLY A 13 50.12 25.94 -66.38
N PHE A 14 50.00 25.29 -67.56
CA PHE A 14 49.27 24.02 -67.70
C PHE A 14 50.14 22.77 -67.49
N LEU A 15 51.43 22.79 -67.86
CA LEU A 15 52.27 21.58 -67.91
C LEU A 15 53.41 21.57 -66.88
N VAL A 16 54.16 22.68 -66.78
CA VAL A 16 55.36 22.74 -65.92
C VAL A 16 54.99 23.08 -64.48
N GLY A 17 54.19 24.13 -64.28
CA GLY A 17 53.78 24.64 -62.98
C GLY A 17 53.05 23.61 -62.12
N PRO A 18 51.99 22.93 -62.59
CA PRO A 18 51.26 21.94 -61.81
C PRO A 18 52.12 20.74 -61.41
N ARG A 19 53.03 20.29 -62.27
CA ARG A 19 53.95 19.18 -61.96
C ARG A 19 54.99 19.57 -60.92
N LEU A 20 55.58 20.77 -61.03
CA LEU A 20 56.51 21.29 -60.03
C LEU A 20 55.81 21.53 -58.69
N ALA A 21 54.61 22.11 -58.72
CA ALA A 21 53.80 22.32 -57.53
C ALA A 21 53.41 20.99 -56.87
N LEU A 22 53.01 19.98 -57.64
CA LEU A 22 52.73 18.63 -57.12
C LEU A 22 53.96 17.99 -56.46
N HIS A 23 55.12 18.08 -57.11
CA HIS A 23 56.38 17.58 -56.54
C HIS A 23 56.74 18.30 -55.24
N TYR A 24 56.67 19.64 -55.25
CA TYR A 24 56.98 20.48 -54.10
C TYR A 24 55.98 20.28 -52.95
N LEU A 25 54.69 20.17 -53.23
CA LEU A 25 53.65 19.89 -52.23
C LEU A 25 53.88 18.53 -51.58
N ASN A 26 54.11 17.47 -52.35
CA ASN A 26 54.38 16.14 -51.80
C ASN A 26 55.68 16.11 -50.98
N GLN A 27 56.73 16.83 -51.41
CA GLN A 27 57.96 16.99 -50.63
C GLN A 27 57.70 17.75 -49.31
N THR A 28 57.01 18.88 -49.38
CA THR A 28 56.69 19.71 -48.20
C THR A 28 55.81 18.96 -47.22
N LEU A 29 54.80 18.22 -47.71
CA LEU A 29 53.94 17.38 -46.89
C LEU A 29 54.77 16.29 -46.18
N ALA A 30 55.71 15.64 -46.88
CA ALA A 30 56.61 14.65 -46.28
C ALA A 30 57.57 15.26 -45.23
N GLU A 31 57.97 16.52 -45.38
CA GLU A 31 58.84 17.25 -44.45
C GLU A 31 58.08 17.82 -43.22
N ARG A 32 56.82 18.21 -43.38
CA ARG A 32 56.02 18.85 -42.32
C ARG A 32 55.11 17.89 -41.56
N LEU A 33 54.69 16.77 -42.16
CA LEU A 33 53.78 15.82 -41.52
C LEU A 33 54.51 14.66 -40.83
N THR A 34 53.93 14.15 -39.75
CA THR A 34 54.40 12.95 -39.05
C THR A 34 53.99 11.65 -39.74
N GLN A 35 53.00 11.71 -40.64
CA GLN A 35 52.43 10.57 -41.36
C GLN A 35 52.72 10.65 -42.87
N PRO A 36 52.73 9.51 -43.59
CA PRO A 36 52.87 9.51 -45.05
C PRO A 36 51.72 10.29 -45.68
N ALA A 37 52.04 11.17 -46.63
CA ALA A 37 51.07 11.99 -47.32
C ALA A 37 51.36 12.00 -48.82
N SER A 38 50.30 11.94 -49.63
CA SER A 38 50.40 12.01 -51.08
C SER A 38 49.20 12.71 -51.68
N LEU A 39 49.47 13.48 -52.74
CA LEU A 39 48.50 14.00 -53.68
C LEU A 39 48.76 13.37 -55.05
N GLN A 40 47.73 12.81 -55.69
CA GLN A 40 47.90 12.05 -56.94
C GLN A 40 48.04 12.94 -58.16
N ALA A 41 47.18 13.94 -58.30
CA ALA A 41 47.17 14.84 -59.44
C ALA A 41 46.86 16.28 -59.03
N LEU A 42 47.42 17.22 -59.79
CA LEU A 42 47.18 18.65 -59.66
C LEU A 42 47.10 19.25 -61.07
N SER A 43 46.05 20.02 -61.33
CA SER A 43 45.90 20.81 -62.55
C SER A 43 45.55 22.25 -62.18
N PHE A 44 46.04 23.19 -62.97
CA PHE A 44 45.83 24.62 -62.77
C PHE A 44 45.59 25.27 -64.12
N ASN A 45 44.53 26.08 -64.22
CA ASN A 45 44.26 26.88 -65.40
C ASN A 45 44.78 28.31 -65.15
N PRO A 46 45.89 28.72 -65.78
CA PRO A 46 46.48 30.03 -65.54
C PRO A 46 45.62 31.22 -66.03
N PHE A 47 44.64 30.99 -66.90
CA PHE A 47 43.78 32.06 -67.42
C PHE A 47 42.57 32.32 -66.52
N THR A 48 41.95 31.26 -66.02
CA THR A 48 40.81 31.34 -65.08
C THR A 48 41.25 31.34 -63.63
N LEU A 49 42.51 30.99 -63.35
CA LEU A 49 43.09 30.78 -62.01
C LEU A 49 42.41 29.66 -61.19
N GLU A 50 41.73 28.73 -61.88
CA GLU A 50 41.12 27.56 -61.25
C GLU A 50 42.17 26.49 -60.95
N LEU A 51 42.12 25.94 -59.73
CA LEU A 51 42.99 24.88 -59.23
C LEU A 51 42.15 23.63 -58.94
N HIS A 52 42.59 22.48 -59.45
CA HIS A 52 42.00 21.18 -59.13
C HIS A 52 43.09 20.23 -58.62
N ALA A 53 42.85 19.62 -57.47
CA ALA A 53 43.69 18.60 -56.85
C ALA A 53 42.87 17.32 -56.65
N GLU A 54 43.45 16.16 -56.95
CA GLU A 54 42.77 14.86 -56.87
C GLU A 54 43.50 13.88 -55.95
N LYS A 55 42.71 13.10 -55.21
CA LYS A 55 43.12 12.04 -54.28
C LYS A 55 44.23 12.48 -53.33
N LEU A 56 43.86 13.34 -52.38
CA LEU A 56 44.68 13.64 -51.23
C LEU A 56 44.56 12.50 -50.21
N LEU A 57 45.68 11.97 -49.75
CA LEU A 57 45.77 10.95 -48.71
C LEU A 57 46.83 11.36 -47.68
N ILE A 58 46.47 11.39 -46.40
CA ILE A 58 47.36 11.60 -45.27
C ILE A 58 47.12 10.48 -44.26
N GLY A 59 48.12 9.62 -44.07
CA GLY A 59 48.06 8.42 -43.24
C GLY A 59 48.25 7.12 -44.04
N PRO A 60 48.15 5.96 -43.36
CA PRO A 60 48.25 4.64 -44.00
C PRO A 60 47.19 4.45 -45.09
N ALA A 61 47.53 3.80 -46.20
CA ALA A 61 46.64 3.65 -47.35
C ALA A 61 45.34 2.88 -47.04
N GLU A 62 45.36 1.96 -46.08
CA GLU A 62 44.18 1.17 -45.67
C GLU A 62 43.23 1.96 -44.75
N HIS A 63 43.77 2.91 -43.97
CA HIS A 63 43.04 3.71 -42.97
C HIS A 63 43.60 5.14 -42.93
N PRO A 64 43.23 6.00 -43.92
CA PRO A 64 43.73 7.36 -43.96
C PRO A 64 43.21 8.18 -42.78
N THR A 65 44.05 9.03 -42.20
CA THR A 65 43.66 9.97 -41.15
C THR A 65 42.93 11.18 -41.73
N VAL A 66 43.38 11.66 -42.89
CA VAL A 66 42.68 12.65 -43.71
C VAL A 66 42.75 12.21 -45.16
N ALA A 67 41.63 12.16 -45.86
CA ALA A 67 41.57 11.91 -47.30
C ALA A 67 40.58 12.86 -47.99
N ALA A 68 40.74 13.10 -49.28
CA ALA A 68 39.74 13.77 -50.10
C ALA A 68 39.86 13.29 -51.55
N GLU A 69 38.73 13.04 -52.22
CA GLU A 69 38.71 12.61 -53.63
C GLU A 69 39.07 13.79 -54.55
N GLY A 70 38.57 14.99 -54.25
CA GLY A 70 38.85 16.19 -55.02
C GLY A 70 38.86 17.46 -54.17
N LEU A 71 39.74 18.41 -54.53
CA LEU A 71 39.77 19.79 -54.04
C LEU A 71 39.71 20.72 -55.26
N TYR A 72 38.76 21.63 -55.26
CA TYR A 72 38.61 22.71 -56.24
C TYR A 72 38.79 24.06 -55.55
N ALA A 73 39.54 24.97 -56.16
CA ALA A 73 39.68 26.33 -55.69
C ALA A 73 39.68 27.32 -56.86
N ASP A 74 38.86 28.35 -56.77
CA ASP A 74 38.70 29.42 -57.75
C ASP A 74 39.30 30.72 -57.21
N LEU A 75 40.50 31.08 -57.69
CA LEU A 75 41.28 32.23 -57.22
C LEU A 75 41.01 33.47 -58.10
N GLN A 76 40.81 34.63 -57.48
CA GLN A 76 40.53 35.86 -58.23
C GLN A 76 41.76 36.75 -58.40
N TRP A 77 41.90 37.36 -59.58
CA TRP A 77 43.02 38.24 -59.95
C TRP A 77 43.16 39.46 -59.05
N ASP A 78 42.07 39.90 -58.40
CA ASP A 78 42.10 41.06 -57.51
C ASP A 78 42.92 40.82 -56.24
N SER A 79 43.22 39.55 -55.92
CA SER A 79 44.08 39.14 -54.80
C SER A 79 45.45 39.83 -54.80
N ILE A 80 46.03 40.05 -55.98
CA ILE A 80 47.39 40.59 -56.16
C ILE A 80 47.46 42.05 -55.69
N TRP A 81 46.50 42.88 -56.13
CA TRP A 81 46.49 44.32 -55.82
C TRP A 81 45.86 44.62 -54.46
N ARG A 82 44.89 43.81 -54.01
CA ARG A 82 44.25 43.96 -52.69
C ARG A 82 45.11 43.47 -51.53
N ARG A 83 46.18 42.71 -51.79
CA ARG A 83 47.02 42.03 -50.77
C ARG A 83 46.21 41.14 -49.82
N THR A 84 45.06 40.65 -50.30
CA THR A 84 44.15 39.72 -49.62
C THR A 84 43.93 38.57 -50.56
N LEU A 85 44.15 37.34 -50.12
CA LEU A 85 43.86 36.17 -50.94
C LEU A 85 42.35 36.01 -51.08
N HIS A 86 41.83 36.24 -52.28
CA HIS A 86 40.41 36.24 -52.59
C HIS A 86 40.03 35.03 -53.45
N LEU A 87 39.20 34.15 -52.89
CA LEU A 87 38.65 32.98 -53.61
C LEU A 87 37.13 33.06 -53.70
N THR A 88 36.57 32.78 -54.87
CA THR A 88 35.11 32.73 -55.06
C THR A 88 34.56 31.41 -54.53
N GLU A 89 35.22 30.29 -54.83
CA GLU A 89 34.80 28.97 -54.36
C GLU A 89 36.00 28.13 -53.91
N VAL A 90 35.84 27.43 -52.79
CA VAL A 90 36.68 26.31 -52.38
C VAL A 90 35.78 25.11 -52.12
N ARG A 91 35.88 24.06 -52.93
CA ARG A 91 35.07 22.86 -52.79
C ARG A 91 35.93 21.63 -52.47
N LEU A 92 35.52 20.86 -51.47
CA LEU A 92 36.14 19.61 -51.07
C LEU A 92 35.15 18.47 -51.28
N ASP A 93 35.47 17.58 -52.23
CA ASP A 93 34.64 16.47 -52.66
C ASP A 93 35.03 15.18 -51.92
N GLN A 94 34.05 14.56 -51.24
CA GLN A 94 34.16 13.35 -50.41
C GLN A 94 35.34 13.34 -49.41
N PRO A 95 35.51 14.38 -48.57
CA PRO A 95 36.56 14.35 -47.56
C PRO A 95 36.28 13.32 -46.48
N GLN A 96 37.33 12.61 -46.06
CA GLN A 96 37.28 11.65 -44.97
C GLN A 96 38.23 12.11 -43.87
N VAL A 97 37.74 12.13 -42.63
CA VAL A 97 38.53 12.51 -41.45
C VAL A 97 38.32 11.45 -40.37
N ASP A 98 39.42 10.90 -39.86
CA ASP A 98 39.44 10.04 -38.67
C ASP A 98 39.88 10.89 -37.46
N LEU A 99 38.95 11.20 -36.56
CA LEU A 99 39.19 11.96 -35.33
C LEU A 99 39.24 11.00 -34.13
N ARG A 100 40.41 10.83 -33.56
CA ARG A 100 40.66 9.92 -32.43
C ARG A 100 41.21 10.67 -31.23
N ILE A 101 40.58 10.48 -30.08
CA ILE A 101 41.07 10.95 -28.78
C ILE A 101 41.61 9.73 -28.02
N ALA A 102 42.92 9.69 -27.81
CA ALA A 102 43.59 8.61 -27.08
C ALA A 102 43.28 8.66 -25.58
N LYS A 103 43.59 7.57 -24.85
CA LYS A 103 43.43 7.47 -23.39
C LYS A 103 44.06 8.64 -22.61
N GLY A 104 45.21 9.13 -23.07
CA GLY A 104 45.91 10.28 -22.49
C GLY A 104 45.35 11.66 -22.89
N GLY A 105 44.21 11.72 -23.58
CA GLY A 105 43.60 12.96 -24.07
C GLY A 105 44.23 13.55 -25.33
N GLN A 106 45.24 12.88 -25.90
CA GLN A 106 45.90 13.31 -27.13
C GLN A 106 44.98 13.11 -28.35
N VAL A 107 44.87 14.14 -29.19
CA VAL A 107 44.09 14.11 -30.44
C VAL A 107 45.03 13.78 -31.60
N ASN A 108 44.71 12.76 -32.39
CA ASN A 108 45.54 12.33 -33.52
C ASN A 108 45.77 13.45 -34.56
N LEU A 109 44.76 14.28 -34.84
CA LEU A 109 44.87 15.40 -35.79
C LEU A 109 45.89 16.45 -35.34
N ALA A 110 46.04 16.68 -34.04
CA ALA A 110 47.03 17.62 -33.51
C ALA A 110 48.47 17.11 -33.64
N GLN A 111 48.64 15.79 -33.80
CA GLN A 111 49.93 15.13 -33.99
C GLN A 111 50.35 15.04 -35.45
N LEU A 112 49.51 15.48 -36.39
CA LEU A 112 49.82 15.40 -37.82
C LEU A 112 51.01 16.27 -38.20
N TRP A 113 51.20 17.43 -37.56
CA TRP A 113 52.30 18.34 -37.85
C TRP A 113 53.52 18.07 -36.95
N ARG A 114 54.72 18.07 -37.54
CA ARG A 114 55.98 18.02 -36.77
C ARG A 114 56.17 19.35 -36.05
N SER A 115 56.15 19.32 -34.72
CA SER A 115 56.49 20.48 -33.89
C SER A 115 57.98 20.82 -34.10
N GLU A 116 58.29 22.06 -34.47
CA GLU A 116 59.68 22.54 -34.43
C GLU A 116 60.14 22.58 -32.95
N PRO A 117 61.34 22.08 -32.60
CA PRO A 117 61.84 22.16 -31.24
C PRO A 117 61.97 23.63 -30.85
N THR A 118 61.08 24.10 -29.99
CA THR A 118 61.18 25.43 -29.40
C THR A 118 62.40 25.41 -28.48
N THR A 119 63.54 25.88 -28.98
CA THR A 119 64.61 26.34 -28.12
C THR A 119 64.06 27.55 -27.39
N ALA A 120 63.82 27.38 -26.08
CA ALA A 120 63.34 28.44 -25.22
C ALA A 120 64.33 29.62 -25.24
N SER A 121 64.02 30.64 -26.02
CA SER A 121 64.43 32.01 -25.74
C SER A 121 63.22 32.71 -25.12
N PRO A 122 63.37 33.42 -23.99
CA PRO A 122 62.26 34.13 -23.37
C PRO A 122 61.90 35.33 -24.23
N THR A 123 60.90 35.17 -25.10
CA THR A 123 60.27 36.31 -25.77
C THR A 123 59.41 37.06 -24.74
N PRO A 124 59.44 38.41 -24.69
CA PRO A 124 58.71 39.18 -23.69
C PRO A 124 57.20 38.92 -23.73
N ALA A 125 56.56 38.98 -22.56
CA ALA A 125 55.13 38.75 -22.35
C ALA A 125 54.19 39.80 -23.00
N ASP A 126 54.71 40.69 -23.86
CA ASP A 126 53.98 41.76 -24.54
C ASP A 126 54.17 41.74 -26.08
N ALA A 127 54.53 40.60 -26.68
CA ALA A 127 54.44 40.46 -28.14
C ALA A 127 52.96 40.27 -28.55
N GLU A 128 52.36 41.31 -29.16
CA GLU A 128 51.03 41.18 -29.78
C GLU A 128 51.03 39.98 -30.75
N PRO A 129 50.02 39.09 -30.69
CA PRO A 129 49.89 38.01 -31.66
C PRO A 129 49.87 38.61 -33.07
N GLY A 130 50.83 38.22 -33.92
CA GLY A 130 50.89 38.70 -35.30
C GLY A 130 49.55 38.47 -36.00
N GLN A 131 48.96 39.52 -36.56
CA GLN A 131 47.67 39.41 -37.26
C GLN A 131 47.79 38.43 -38.44
N PRO A 132 46.83 37.51 -38.62
CA PRO A 132 46.91 36.55 -39.70
C PRO A 132 46.86 37.23 -41.07
N PHE A 133 47.45 36.55 -42.05
CA PHE A 133 47.35 36.93 -43.46
C PHE A 133 45.87 37.02 -43.87
N PRO A 134 45.44 38.12 -44.52
CA PRO A 134 44.04 38.33 -44.86
C PRO A 134 43.63 37.37 -45.99
N VAL A 135 42.64 36.54 -45.72
CA VAL A 135 42.02 35.60 -46.66
C VAL A 135 40.52 35.89 -46.69
N HIS A 136 39.94 35.96 -47.89
CA HIS A 136 38.50 36.07 -48.13
C HIS A 136 38.07 34.93 -49.05
N ILE A 137 37.10 34.14 -48.60
CA ILE A 137 36.51 33.06 -49.41
C ILE A 137 35.00 33.27 -49.44
N GLU A 138 34.44 33.55 -50.62
CA GLU A 138 32.99 33.80 -50.76
C GLU A 138 32.18 32.54 -50.45
N ARG A 139 32.66 31.36 -50.88
CA ARG A 139 32.00 30.07 -50.61
C ARG A 139 33.01 28.95 -50.37
N ILE A 140 32.87 28.26 -49.25
CA ILE A 140 33.50 26.97 -48.98
C ILE A 140 32.42 25.90 -48.97
N ALA A 141 32.56 24.87 -49.81
CA ALA A 141 31.62 23.75 -49.88
C ALA A 141 32.33 22.43 -49.57
N LEU A 142 31.71 21.62 -48.73
CA LEU A 142 32.13 20.26 -48.41
C LEU A 142 30.99 19.34 -48.82
N VAL A 143 31.26 18.40 -49.72
CA VAL A 143 30.23 17.56 -50.36
C VAL A 143 30.51 16.09 -50.10
N GLY A 144 29.55 15.37 -49.51
CA GLY A 144 29.61 13.92 -49.31
C GLY A 144 30.73 13.46 -48.36
N GLY A 145 31.07 14.26 -47.35
CA GLY A 145 32.15 13.95 -46.41
C GLY A 145 31.81 12.80 -45.45
N ARG A 146 32.86 12.23 -44.85
CA ARG A 146 32.79 11.18 -43.82
C ARG A 146 33.65 11.56 -42.62
N LEU A 147 33.04 11.64 -41.44
CA LEU A 147 33.76 11.82 -40.18
C LEU A 147 33.62 10.55 -39.33
N HIS A 148 34.75 9.92 -39.02
CA HIS A 148 34.83 8.86 -38.02
C HIS A 148 35.33 9.47 -36.71
N PHE A 149 34.59 9.31 -35.63
CA PHE A 149 34.91 9.84 -34.31
C PHE A 149 35.08 8.70 -33.32
N LEU A 150 36.22 8.69 -32.62
CA LEU A 150 36.53 7.72 -31.58
C LEU A 150 37.13 8.42 -30.35
N ASP A 151 36.44 8.40 -29.22
CA ASP A 151 36.98 8.81 -27.92
C ASP A 151 37.26 7.60 -27.04
N ALA A 152 38.54 7.34 -26.76
CA ALA A 152 39.02 6.24 -25.95
C ALA A 152 39.44 6.66 -24.52
N ARG A 153 39.07 7.85 -24.04
CA ARG A 153 39.39 8.32 -22.67
C ARG A 153 38.68 7.52 -21.59
N GLY A 154 37.46 7.06 -21.85
CA GLY A 154 36.64 6.29 -20.90
C GLY A 154 37.01 4.81 -20.82
N ALA A 155 36.39 4.09 -19.88
CA ALA A 155 36.53 2.64 -19.76
C ALA A 155 35.98 1.89 -20.98
N GLN A 156 34.94 2.45 -21.62
CA GLN A 156 34.43 2.02 -22.92
C GLN A 156 34.60 3.17 -23.91
N PRO A 157 35.05 2.90 -25.15
CA PRO A 157 35.19 3.94 -26.16
C PRO A 157 33.83 4.43 -26.65
N VAL A 158 33.77 5.71 -27.00
CA VAL A 158 32.63 6.32 -27.72
C VAL A 158 33.00 6.37 -29.20
N GLU A 159 32.26 5.66 -30.04
CA GLU A 159 32.52 5.57 -31.48
C GLU A 159 31.28 5.99 -32.27
N ALA A 160 31.44 6.95 -33.18
CA ALA A 160 30.37 7.45 -34.03
C ALA A 160 30.90 7.74 -35.44
N THR A 161 30.10 7.44 -36.47
CA THR A 161 30.40 7.79 -37.85
C THR A 161 29.32 8.70 -38.41
N PHE A 162 29.71 9.77 -39.07
CA PHE A 162 28.84 10.70 -39.77
C PHE A 162 29.09 10.60 -41.28
N THR A 163 28.07 10.22 -42.05
CA THR A 163 28.12 10.14 -43.53
C THR A 163 26.69 10.11 -44.13
N PRO A 164 26.38 10.91 -45.16
CA PRO A 164 27.19 12.02 -45.65
C PRO A 164 27.24 13.16 -44.63
N LEU A 165 28.34 13.90 -44.64
CA LEU A 165 28.52 15.19 -43.98
C LEU A 165 28.68 16.22 -45.09
N ASP A 166 27.75 17.16 -45.17
CA ASP A 166 27.77 18.26 -46.12
C ASP A 166 27.85 19.58 -45.34
N ALA A 167 28.70 20.50 -45.79
CA ALA A 167 28.82 21.82 -45.16
C ALA A 167 29.01 22.91 -46.22
N GLN A 168 28.43 24.08 -45.98
CA GLN A 168 28.59 25.26 -46.81
C GLN A 168 28.84 26.47 -45.92
N LEU A 169 30.00 27.11 -46.06
CA LEU A 169 30.36 28.34 -45.37
C LEU A 169 30.45 29.48 -46.39
N HIS A 170 29.69 30.54 -46.18
CA HIS A 170 29.69 31.73 -47.02
C HIS A 170 30.43 32.87 -46.33
N ASP A 171 31.12 33.70 -47.13
CA ASP A 171 31.81 34.92 -46.70
C ASP A 171 32.84 34.69 -45.58
N PHE A 172 33.67 33.64 -45.70
CA PHE A 172 34.73 33.36 -44.73
C PHE A 172 35.86 34.41 -44.80
N ARG A 173 36.26 34.94 -43.65
CA ARG A 173 37.36 35.91 -43.52
C ARG A 173 38.26 35.58 -42.33
N THR A 174 39.58 35.70 -42.51
CA THR A 174 40.57 35.48 -41.42
C THR A 174 40.70 36.67 -40.47
N ARG A 175 40.19 37.85 -40.85
CA ARG A 175 40.11 39.04 -40.02
C ARG A 175 38.64 39.31 -39.72
N SER A 176 38.31 39.60 -38.47
CA SER A 176 36.95 40.01 -38.10
C SER A 176 36.55 41.26 -38.87
N GLY A 177 35.33 41.25 -39.41
CA GLY A 177 34.67 42.40 -40.04
C GLY A 177 33.22 42.47 -39.59
N ASP A 178 32.47 43.47 -40.05
CA ASP A 178 31.07 43.69 -39.67
C ASP A 178 30.11 42.56 -40.08
N THR A 179 30.55 41.63 -40.94
CA THR A 179 29.76 40.53 -41.50
C THR A 179 30.38 39.17 -41.12
N PRO A 180 29.80 38.41 -40.17
CA PRO A 180 30.31 37.11 -39.80
C PRO A 180 29.99 36.06 -40.87
N GLY A 181 30.86 35.07 -41.03
CA GLY A 181 30.68 33.99 -42.01
C GLY A 181 29.46 33.13 -41.68
N GLN A 182 28.68 32.74 -42.69
CA GLN A 182 27.45 31.95 -42.54
C GLN A 182 27.70 30.49 -42.89
N LEU A 183 27.68 29.60 -41.91
CA LEU A 183 27.85 28.17 -42.11
C LEU A 183 26.49 27.45 -42.04
N ALA A 184 26.31 26.46 -42.90
CA ALA A 184 25.24 25.48 -42.85
C ALA A 184 25.87 24.10 -42.94
N LEU A 185 25.56 23.22 -41.99
CA LEU A 185 26.10 21.87 -41.92
C LEU A 185 24.97 20.87 -41.72
N THR A 186 25.01 19.79 -42.47
CA THR A 186 24.11 18.63 -42.33
C THR A 186 24.93 17.36 -42.27
N ALA A 187 24.67 16.52 -41.29
CA ALA A 187 25.37 15.25 -41.14
C ALA A 187 24.39 14.14 -40.73
N THR A 188 24.55 12.95 -41.28
CA THR A 188 23.75 11.78 -40.91
C THR A 188 24.62 10.79 -40.14
N THR A 189 24.16 10.31 -38.99
CA THR A 189 24.87 9.27 -38.24
C THR A 189 24.67 7.91 -38.88
N ALA A 190 25.64 7.01 -38.75
CA ALA A 190 25.52 5.63 -39.25
C ALA A 190 24.31 4.86 -38.66
N GLN A 191 23.76 5.30 -37.52
CA GLN A 191 22.56 4.72 -36.91
C GLN A 191 21.24 5.42 -37.32
N GLY A 192 21.25 6.30 -38.33
CA GLY A 192 20.05 6.89 -38.93
C GLY A 192 19.55 8.21 -38.32
N GLY A 193 20.35 8.89 -37.48
CA GLY A 193 20.02 10.20 -36.92
C GLY A 193 20.56 11.34 -37.77
N GLN A 194 19.88 12.50 -37.78
CA GLN A 194 20.30 13.68 -38.54
C GLN A 194 20.74 14.81 -37.60
N LEU A 195 21.89 15.41 -37.90
CA LEU A 195 22.38 16.64 -37.30
C LEU A 195 22.30 17.75 -38.34
N THR A 196 21.75 18.90 -37.95
CA THR A 196 21.73 20.11 -38.77
C THR A 196 22.18 21.27 -37.90
N TRP A 197 23.09 22.08 -38.43
CA TRP A 197 23.59 23.29 -37.80
C TRP A 197 23.53 24.43 -38.81
N LYS A 198 23.03 25.60 -38.40
CA LYS A 198 23.00 26.80 -39.23
C LYS A 198 23.31 28.02 -38.39
N GLY A 199 24.23 28.87 -38.81
CA GLY A 199 24.54 30.06 -38.06
C GLY A 199 25.78 30.80 -38.52
N SER A 200 26.18 31.75 -37.69
CA SER A 200 27.35 32.59 -37.87
C SER A 200 28.57 32.01 -37.15
N LEU A 201 29.75 32.17 -37.75
CA LEU A 201 31.03 31.75 -37.21
C LEU A 201 32.12 32.79 -37.52
N ASP A 202 32.73 33.33 -36.47
CA ASP A 202 33.96 34.11 -36.52
C ASP A 202 35.07 33.35 -35.79
N LEU A 203 36.30 33.39 -36.30
CA LEU A 203 37.43 32.68 -35.68
C LEU A 203 38.29 33.53 -34.74
N LEU A 204 38.27 34.86 -34.89
CA LEU A 204 39.18 35.79 -34.21
C LEU A 204 38.47 37.10 -33.79
N PRO A 205 37.94 37.18 -32.56
CA PRO A 205 37.86 36.11 -31.56
C PRO A 205 36.85 35.03 -31.96
N LEU A 206 36.99 33.81 -31.42
CA LEU A 206 36.06 32.71 -31.70
C LEU A 206 34.67 33.07 -31.16
N ARG A 207 33.74 33.36 -32.07
CA ARG A 207 32.33 33.62 -31.77
C ARG A 207 31.46 32.78 -32.68
N SER A 208 30.40 32.23 -32.12
CA SER A 208 29.48 31.41 -32.88
C SER A 208 28.08 31.53 -32.34
N GLU A 209 27.12 31.76 -33.23
CA GLU A 209 25.70 31.86 -32.90
C GLU A 209 24.89 31.18 -33.99
N GLY A 210 23.99 30.29 -33.60
CA GLY A 210 23.22 29.51 -34.56
C GLY A 210 22.22 28.55 -33.95
N ASP A 211 21.49 27.89 -34.84
CA ASP A 211 20.52 26.86 -34.52
C ASP A 211 21.14 25.48 -34.74
N LEU A 212 21.15 24.67 -33.68
CA LEU A 212 21.52 23.26 -33.71
C LEU A 212 20.25 22.41 -33.62
N THR A 213 20.10 21.44 -34.50
CA THR A 213 19.01 20.47 -34.49
C THR A 213 19.55 19.05 -34.64
N LEU A 214 19.12 18.16 -33.74
CA LEU A 214 19.36 16.72 -33.73
C LEU A 214 18.01 16.02 -33.88
N LYS A 215 17.87 15.11 -34.84
CA LYS A 215 16.65 14.33 -35.07
C LYS A 215 16.98 12.84 -35.03
N GLY A 216 16.30 12.09 -34.16
CA GLY A 216 16.38 10.64 -34.09
C GLY A 216 17.78 10.09 -33.80
N VAL A 217 18.63 10.83 -33.08
CA VAL A 217 20.01 10.41 -32.78
C VAL A 217 19.97 9.27 -31.76
N SER A 218 20.57 8.13 -32.09
CA SER A 218 20.69 7.00 -31.14
C SER A 218 21.55 7.39 -29.95
N LEU A 219 21.08 7.08 -28.73
CA LEU A 219 21.84 7.31 -27.50
C LEU A 219 22.96 6.28 -27.27
N ALA A 220 22.87 5.10 -27.88
CA ALA A 220 23.77 3.99 -27.61
C ALA A 220 25.27 4.32 -27.79
N PRO A 221 25.70 5.01 -28.88
CA PRO A 221 27.11 5.41 -29.05
C PRO A 221 27.61 6.34 -27.93
N TRP A 222 26.73 7.18 -27.39
CA TRP A 222 27.07 8.25 -26.46
C TRP A 222 26.89 7.86 -24.98
N TRP A 223 26.23 6.73 -24.71
CA TRP A 223 25.96 6.25 -23.35
C TRP A 223 27.20 6.04 -22.47
N PRO A 224 28.39 5.68 -22.98
CA PRO A 224 29.60 5.59 -22.15
C PRO A 224 29.92 6.89 -21.40
N TYR A 225 29.54 8.07 -21.92
CA TYR A 225 29.70 9.34 -21.19
C TYR A 225 28.79 9.43 -19.95
N VAL A 226 27.58 8.86 -20.02
CA VAL A 226 26.62 8.81 -18.91
C VAL A 226 27.04 7.75 -17.89
N ARG A 227 27.47 6.57 -18.37
CA ARG A 227 27.89 5.43 -17.55
C ARG A 227 28.99 5.79 -16.53
N ASN A 228 29.87 6.72 -16.89
CA ASN A 228 30.95 7.17 -16.00
C ASN A 228 30.45 7.89 -14.74
N GLN A 229 29.23 8.45 -14.77
CA GLN A 229 28.63 9.16 -13.64
C GLN A 229 27.49 8.36 -12.98
N LEU A 230 26.78 7.56 -13.77
CA LEU A 230 25.67 6.71 -13.33
C LEU A 230 25.92 5.27 -13.80
N PRO A 231 26.11 4.28 -12.91
CA PRO A 231 26.39 2.89 -13.28
C PRO A 231 25.13 2.19 -13.82
N LEU A 232 24.60 2.68 -14.94
CA LEU A 232 23.44 2.16 -15.65
C LEU A 232 23.87 1.73 -17.06
N ALA A 233 23.20 0.72 -17.60
CA ALA A 233 23.30 0.31 -18.99
C ALA A 233 22.05 0.77 -19.74
N LEU A 234 22.24 1.27 -20.97
CA LEU A 234 21.14 1.60 -21.87
C LEU A 234 20.72 0.35 -22.64
N GLY A 235 19.42 0.04 -22.64
CA GLY A 235 18.84 -0.94 -23.54
C GLY A 235 18.52 -0.35 -24.91
N LYS A 236 17.76 0.74 -24.93
CA LYS A 236 17.36 1.49 -26.14
C LYS A 236 17.12 2.97 -25.79
N GLY A 237 17.11 3.83 -26.79
CA GLY A 237 16.74 5.24 -26.65
C GLY A 237 17.17 6.11 -27.82
N ARG A 238 16.33 7.08 -28.18
CA ARG A 238 16.60 8.10 -29.20
C ARG A 238 16.46 9.50 -28.63
N LEU A 239 17.26 10.41 -29.15
CA LEU A 239 17.30 11.82 -28.81
C LEU A 239 16.88 12.67 -30.01
N GLU A 240 15.93 13.57 -29.76
CA GLU A 240 15.68 14.75 -30.57
C GLU A 240 16.04 15.98 -29.74
N ALA A 241 16.76 16.92 -30.33
CA ALA A 241 17.09 18.17 -29.65
C ALA A 241 17.10 19.32 -30.66
N SER A 242 16.72 20.50 -30.21
CA SER A 242 16.94 21.73 -30.97
C SER A 242 17.27 22.85 -30.01
N THR A 243 18.18 23.74 -30.36
CA THR A 243 18.50 24.91 -29.53
C THR A 243 19.07 26.01 -30.40
N HIS A 244 18.75 27.25 -30.03
CA HIS A 244 19.53 28.39 -30.45
C HIS A 244 20.63 28.61 -29.42
N TYR A 245 21.89 28.70 -29.85
CA TYR A 245 23.01 28.94 -28.94
C TYR A 245 23.80 30.17 -29.33
N ARG A 246 24.42 30.80 -28.32
CA ARG A 246 25.43 31.85 -28.49
C ARG A 246 26.66 31.49 -27.68
N LEU A 247 27.80 31.47 -28.34
CA LEU A 247 29.12 31.14 -27.80
C LEU A 247 30.08 32.30 -28.08
N ASP A 248 30.67 32.88 -27.04
CA ASP A 248 31.71 33.91 -27.14
C ASP A 248 32.94 33.51 -26.31
N LEU A 249 34.10 33.41 -26.94
CA LEU A 249 35.40 33.13 -26.30
C LEU A 249 36.36 34.33 -26.33
N ALA A 250 35.89 35.55 -26.63
CA ALA A 250 36.74 36.74 -26.75
C ALA A 250 37.45 37.14 -25.44
N LYS A 251 36.85 36.84 -24.28
CA LYS A 251 37.44 37.13 -22.95
C LYS A 251 37.39 35.92 -22.03
N THR A 252 36.19 35.37 -21.85
CA THR A 252 35.88 34.22 -20.98
C THR A 252 34.88 33.34 -21.71
N LEU A 253 34.81 32.04 -21.41
CA LEU A 253 33.79 31.16 -21.98
C LEU A 253 32.38 31.64 -21.59
N GLN A 254 31.64 32.20 -22.55
CA GLN A 254 30.23 32.54 -22.40
C GLN A 254 29.42 31.62 -23.30
N LEU A 255 28.52 30.83 -22.70
CA LEU A 255 27.60 29.97 -23.42
C LEU A 255 26.18 30.26 -22.95
N GLN A 256 25.32 30.60 -23.89
CA GLN A 256 23.89 30.78 -23.66
C GLN A 256 23.11 29.86 -24.61
N LEU A 257 22.14 29.12 -24.06
CA LEU A 257 21.16 28.36 -24.83
C LEU A 257 19.80 29.01 -24.65
N SER A 258 19.03 29.10 -25.73
CA SER A 258 17.68 29.63 -25.72
C SER A 258 16.77 28.84 -26.66
N GLN A 259 15.46 28.89 -26.38
CA GLN A 259 14.43 28.18 -27.14
C GLN A 259 14.71 26.67 -27.28
N GLY A 260 15.44 26.09 -26.32
CA GLY A 260 15.82 24.71 -26.39
C GLY A 260 14.61 23.78 -26.31
N ARG A 261 14.63 22.73 -27.11
CA ARG A 261 13.72 21.59 -27.02
C ARG A 261 14.53 20.32 -26.96
N LEU A 262 14.11 19.38 -26.15
CA LEU A 262 14.72 18.06 -26.02
C LEU A 262 13.60 17.04 -25.91
N ALA A 263 13.66 15.96 -26.69
CA ALA A 263 12.77 14.82 -26.55
C ALA A 263 13.60 13.53 -26.54
N LEU A 264 13.27 12.67 -25.58
CA LEU A 264 13.83 11.35 -25.43
C LEU A 264 12.72 10.34 -25.68
N ASP A 265 12.93 9.44 -26.63
CA ASP A 265 11.95 8.43 -27.04
C ASP A 265 12.47 7.03 -26.75
N ASP A 266 11.56 6.17 -26.26
CA ASP A 266 11.79 4.74 -26.07
C ASP A 266 13.04 4.43 -25.24
N VAL A 267 13.27 5.17 -24.16
CA VAL A 267 14.45 4.98 -23.32
C VAL A 267 14.20 3.85 -22.32
N ALA A 268 15.13 2.91 -22.25
CA ALA A 268 15.15 1.86 -21.23
C ALA A 268 16.54 1.76 -20.61
N VAL A 269 16.59 1.78 -19.28
CA VAL A 269 17.82 1.66 -18.49
C VAL A 269 17.72 0.49 -17.52
N GLN A 270 18.83 -0.21 -17.38
CA GLN A 270 19.00 -1.35 -16.50
C GLN A 270 20.25 -1.15 -15.64
N ALA A 271 20.28 -1.76 -14.46
CA ALA A 271 21.50 -1.84 -13.68
C ALA A 271 22.56 -2.69 -14.41
N VAL A 272 23.82 -2.58 -14.01
CA VAL A 272 24.95 -3.28 -14.67
C VAL A 272 24.78 -4.81 -14.62
N ASN A 273 24.06 -5.33 -13.61
CA ASN A 273 23.68 -6.74 -13.46
C ASN A 273 22.45 -7.17 -14.29
N ALA A 274 22.01 -6.35 -15.26
CA ALA A 274 20.87 -6.58 -16.14
C ALA A 274 19.48 -6.59 -15.47
N GLU A 275 19.35 -6.02 -14.27
CA GLU A 275 18.05 -5.78 -13.63
C GLU A 275 17.40 -4.51 -14.22
N PRO A 276 16.15 -4.55 -14.74
CA PRO A 276 15.43 -3.37 -15.19
C PRO A 276 15.31 -2.34 -14.07
N LYS A 277 15.61 -1.06 -14.36
CA LYS A 277 15.49 0.03 -13.37
C LYS A 277 14.44 1.05 -13.77
N ALA A 278 14.48 1.52 -15.01
CA ALA A 278 13.45 2.41 -15.52
C ALA A 278 13.30 2.31 -17.03
N SER A 279 12.10 2.54 -17.52
CA SER A 279 11.84 2.80 -18.92
C SER A 279 10.81 3.92 -19.07
N PHE A 280 10.86 4.68 -20.16
CA PHE A 280 9.82 5.66 -20.46
C PHE A 280 9.57 5.74 -21.97
N LYS A 281 8.31 5.96 -22.35
CA LYS A 281 7.90 6.04 -23.76
C LYS A 281 8.39 7.33 -24.39
N ARG A 282 8.12 8.48 -23.74
CA ARG A 282 8.62 9.78 -24.18
C ARG A 282 8.80 10.72 -22.99
N LEU A 283 9.90 11.47 -23.00
CA LEU A 283 10.16 12.59 -22.10
C LEU A 283 10.57 13.80 -22.94
N ALA A 284 9.80 14.88 -22.88
CA ALA A 284 10.02 16.08 -23.67
C ALA A 284 10.14 17.32 -22.78
N ALA A 285 11.15 18.13 -23.02
CA ALA A 285 11.39 19.42 -22.39
C ALA A 285 11.37 20.53 -23.45
N GLU A 286 10.65 21.61 -23.18
CA GLU A 286 10.50 22.76 -24.08
C GLU A 286 10.84 24.07 -23.37
N GLY A 287 11.34 25.05 -24.14
CA GLY A 287 11.74 26.35 -23.60
C GLY A 287 12.96 26.24 -22.69
N ILE A 288 13.88 25.32 -22.99
CA ILE A 288 15.12 25.15 -22.24
C ILE A 288 16.00 26.38 -22.45
N GLY A 289 16.38 27.00 -21.34
CA GLY A 289 17.37 28.07 -21.27
C GLY A 289 18.55 27.63 -20.42
N LEU A 290 19.76 27.96 -20.84
CA LEU A 290 20.99 27.73 -20.06
C LEU A 290 21.83 29.00 -20.11
N ASP A 291 22.25 29.47 -18.95
CA ASP A 291 23.23 30.55 -18.82
C ASP A 291 24.40 30.04 -17.98
N LEU A 292 25.53 29.78 -18.66
CA LEU A 292 26.72 29.21 -18.03
C LEU A 292 27.34 30.17 -17.00
N GLN A 293 27.26 31.48 -17.21
CA GLN A 293 27.80 32.46 -16.27
C GLN A 293 26.96 32.53 -15.00
N LYS A 294 25.64 32.47 -15.13
CA LYS A 294 24.71 32.45 -13.99
C LYS A 294 24.57 31.08 -13.34
N ARG A 295 25.07 30.01 -13.98
CA ARG A 295 24.86 28.61 -13.57
C ARG A 295 23.38 28.30 -13.37
N GLU A 296 22.57 28.79 -14.30
CA GLU A 296 21.12 28.64 -14.27
C GLU A 296 20.64 27.81 -15.47
N VAL A 297 19.74 26.87 -15.20
CA VAL A 297 18.97 26.14 -16.21
C VAL A 297 17.49 26.38 -15.94
N SER A 298 16.76 26.81 -16.97
CA SER A 298 15.31 27.00 -16.91
C SER A 298 14.63 26.09 -17.91
N ILE A 299 13.53 25.45 -17.53
CA ILE A 299 12.71 24.62 -18.41
C ILE A 299 11.26 25.10 -18.28
N ALA A 300 10.70 25.64 -19.35
CA ALA A 300 9.34 26.17 -19.34
C ALA A 300 8.29 25.05 -19.24
N ARG A 301 8.51 23.93 -19.93
CA ARG A 301 7.61 22.76 -19.86
C ARG A 301 8.39 21.46 -19.88
N LEU A 302 8.05 20.55 -18.99
CA LEU A 302 8.54 19.17 -18.97
C LEU A 302 7.35 18.21 -19.00
N ARG A 303 7.26 17.39 -20.05
CA ARG A 303 6.18 16.42 -20.27
C ARG A 303 6.75 15.01 -20.36
N GLY A 304 6.22 14.09 -19.59
CA GLY A 304 6.62 12.69 -19.62
C GLY A 304 5.43 11.76 -19.66
N ASN A 305 5.54 10.64 -20.37
CA ASN A 305 4.52 9.62 -20.35
C ASN A 305 5.08 8.20 -20.35
N GLY A 306 4.37 7.31 -19.65
CA GLY A 306 4.69 5.89 -19.62
C GLY A 306 6.02 5.58 -18.94
N LEU A 307 6.41 6.33 -17.90
CA LEU A 307 7.52 5.92 -17.04
C LEU A 307 7.11 4.65 -16.29
N ASP A 308 7.94 3.63 -16.35
CA ASP A 308 7.84 2.40 -15.56
C ASP A 308 9.16 2.20 -14.83
N ALA A 309 9.13 2.19 -13.49
CA ALA A 309 10.33 2.21 -12.66
C ALA A 309 10.25 1.21 -11.49
N TRP A 310 11.40 0.61 -11.15
CA TRP A 310 11.56 -0.34 -10.04
C TRP A 310 12.49 0.25 -8.99
N GLY A 311 12.07 0.25 -7.73
CA GLY A 311 12.88 0.70 -6.60
C GLY A 311 12.72 -0.22 -5.39
N ASN A 312 13.77 -0.33 -4.61
CA ASN A 312 13.79 -1.14 -3.39
C ASN A 312 14.21 -0.27 -2.21
N ARG A 313 13.48 -0.36 -1.11
CA ARG A 313 13.94 0.12 0.20
C ARG A 313 14.56 -1.06 0.93
N GLU A 314 15.87 -1.02 1.12
CA GLU A 314 16.63 -2.11 1.71
C GLU A 314 16.46 -2.15 3.24
N GLN A 315 16.93 -3.22 3.89
CA GLN A 315 16.83 -3.41 5.35
C GLN A 315 17.46 -2.28 6.19
N ASP A 316 18.47 -1.60 5.63
CA ASP A 316 19.11 -0.42 6.24
C ASP A 316 18.26 0.86 6.10
N GLY A 317 17.10 0.78 5.45
CA GLY A 317 16.20 1.89 5.18
C GLY A 317 16.59 2.75 3.97
N THR A 318 17.72 2.47 3.31
CA THR A 318 18.19 3.20 2.12
C THR A 318 17.45 2.73 0.87
N LEU A 319 17.26 3.65 -0.08
CA LEU A 319 16.73 3.29 -1.40
C LEU A 319 17.87 2.83 -2.31
N ASP A 320 17.66 1.76 -3.08
CA ASP A 320 18.65 1.26 -4.04
C ASP A 320 19.07 2.32 -5.09
N TRP A 321 18.15 3.19 -5.50
CA TRP A 321 18.44 4.35 -6.34
C TRP A 321 19.40 5.37 -5.71
N GLN A 322 19.40 5.52 -4.37
CA GLN A 322 20.33 6.43 -3.69
C GLN A 322 21.77 5.94 -3.83
N LYS A 323 21.98 4.61 -3.90
CA LYS A 323 23.30 3.99 -4.07
C LYS A 323 23.90 4.22 -5.46
N LEU A 324 23.10 4.67 -6.43
CA LEU A 324 23.58 5.01 -7.78
C LEU A 324 24.28 6.36 -7.86
N PHE A 325 24.00 7.25 -6.91
CA PHE A 325 24.61 8.58 -6.87
C PHE A 325 25.80 8.56 -5.92
N PRO A 326 26.98 9.06 -6.33
CA PRO A 326 28.11 9.16 -5.44
C PRO A 326 27.78 10.12 -4.28
N THR A 327 27.83 9.63 -3.05
CA THR A 327 27.81 10.47 -1.85
C THR A 327 29.12 11.25 -1.82
N SER A 328 29.12 12.45 -2.38
CA SER A 328 30.31 13.31 -2.34
C SER A 328 30.45 13.90 -0.95
N ASP A 329 31.35 13.33 -0.14
CA ASP A 329 31.78 13.88 1.16
C ASP A 329 32.69 15.12 1.01
N ALA A 330 33.00 15.54 -0.23
CA ALA A 330 33.79 16.73 -0.49
C ALA A 330 32.86 17.95 -0.65
N PRO A 331 33.01 19.02 0.17
CA PRO A 331 32.26 20.25 -0.04
C PRO A 331 32.60 20.81 -1.42
N SER A 332 31.60 20.90 -2.29
CA SER A 332 31.79 21.46 -3.62
C SER A 332 32.18 22.94 -3.48
N SER A 333 33.40 23.27 -3.91
CA SER A 333 34.02 24.59 -3.71
C SER A 333 33.49 25.68 -4.66
N GLY A 334 32.22 25.63 -5.07
CA GLY A 334 31.62 26.63 -5.95
C GLY A 334 30.10 26.73 -5.81
N PRO A 335 29.49 27.84 -6.26
CA PRO A 335 28.05 28.03 -6.21
C PRO A 335 27.30 26.93 -6.97
N ALA A 336 26.25 26.39 -6.34
CA ALA A 336 25.42 25.33 -6.88
C ALA A 336 24.63 25.81 -8.12
N TRP A 337 24.32 24.87 -9.02
CA TRP A 337 23.46 25.15 -10.16
C TRP A 337 22.02 25.40 -9.69
N ARG A 338 21.38 26.45 -10.24
CA ARG A 338 19.94 26.72 -10.04
C ARG A 338 19.14 26.12 -11.19
N VAL A 339 18.13 25.32 -10.87
CA VAL A 339 17.23 24.70 -11.86
C VAL A 339 15.81 25.18 -11.60
N LYS A 340 15.19 25.76 -12.64
CA LYS A 340 13.79 26.24 -12.62
C LYS A 340 12.95 25.40 -13.57
N LEU A 341 11.82 24.88 -13.08
CA LEU A 341 10.85 24.12 -13.85
C LEU A 341 9.48 24.79 -13.69
N ASP A 342 8.99 25.43 -14.76
CA ASP A 342 7.75 26.23 -14.67
C ASP A 342 6.48 25.35 -14.67
N ASP A 343 6.43 24.33 -15.53
CA ASP A 343 5.31 23.38 -15.65
C ASP A 343 5.84 21.96 -15.92
N VAL A 344 5.63 21.05 -14.97
CA VAL A 344 5.96 19.62 -15.12
C VAL A 344 4.67 18.83 -15.14
N GLN A 345 4.48 17.97 -16.14
CA GLN A 345 3.37 17.02 -16.19
C GLN A 345 3.88 15.65 -16.63
N LEU A 346 3.82 14.70 -15.71
CA LEU A 346 4.10 13.30 -15.97
C LEU A 346 2.77 12.55 -15.89
N SER A 347 2.45 11.73 -16.88
CA SER A 347 1.17 11.03 -16.97
C SER A 347 1.32 9.56 -17.31
N ASP A 348 0.37 8.72 -16.88
CA ASP A 348 0.35 7.28 -17.18
C ASP A 348 1.64 6.58 -16.73
N ASN A 349 2.15 6.93 -15.55
CA ASN A 349 3.38 6.34 -15.00
C ASN A 349 3.06 5.18 -14.04
N GLN A 350 4.04 4.31 -13.84
CA GLN A 350 3.99 3.14 -12.99
C GLN A 350 5.26 3.07 -12.14
N LEU A 351 5.09 2.65 -10.89
CA LEU A 351 6.19 2.51 -9.94
C LEU A 351 6.02 1.22 -9.14
N HIS A 352 7.04 0.38 -9.19
CA HIS A 352 7.17 -0.86 -8.44
C HIS A 352 8.12 -0.62 -7.26
N LEU A 353 7.58 -0.52 -6.05
CA LEU A 353 8.37 -0.40 -4.83
C LEU A 353 8.30 -1.68 -4.01
N VAL A 354 9.45 -2.13 -3.51
CA VAL A 354 9.51 -3.20 -2.52
C VAL A 354 10.20 -2.65 -1.28
N ASP A 355 9.48 -2.58 -0.15
CA ASP A 355 10.08 -2.27 1.14
C ASP A 355 10.48 -3.56 1.86
N ARG A 356 11.78 -3.72 2.10
CA ARG A 356 12.40 -4.87 2.77
C ARG A 356 12.77 -4.58 4.22
N VAL A 357 12.38 -3.43 4.77
CA VAL A 357 12.58 -3.13 6.20
C VAL A 357 11.74 -4.02 7.12
N PRO A 358 10.45 -4.28 6.84
CA PRO A 358 9.70 -5.28 7.59
C PRO A 358 10.23 -6.70 7.31
N GLN A 359 10.02 -7.65 8.23
CA GLN A 359 10.48 -9.03 8.06
C GLN A 359 9.90 -9.67 6.78
N ASP A 360 8.61 -9.46 6.53
CA ASP A 360 7.96 -9.80 5.28
C ASP A 360 8.03 -8.60 4.34
N PRO A 361 8.61 -8.70 3.12
CA PRO A 361 8.70 -7.55 2.22
C PRO A 361 7.33 -7.01 1.81
N ALA A 362 7.15 -5.69 1.89
CA ALA A 362 5.94 -5.01 1.43
C ALA A 362 6.09 -4.61 -0.04
N SER A 363 5.33 -5.24 -0.94
CA SER A 363 5.29 -4.88 -2.36
C SER A 363 4.19 -3.86 -2.62
N LEU A 364 4.58 -2.69 -3.11
CA LEU A 364 3.71 -1.55 -3.39
C LEU A 364 3.77 -1.24 -4.90
N TYR A 365 2.66 -1.45 -5.59
CA TYR A 365 2.54 -1.14 -7.01
C TYR A 365 1.67 0.10 -7.20
N PHE A 366 2.25 1.15 -7.75
CA PHE A 366 1.55 2.37 -8.11
C PHE A 366 1.33 2.39 -9.61
N SER A 367 0.09 2.56 -10.05
CA SER A 367 -0.31 2.62 -11.45
C SER A 367 -1.10 3.88 -11.75
N GLY A 368 -1.05 4.33 -13.02
CA GLY A 368 -1.69 5.58 -13.45
C GLY A 368 -1.21 6.79 -12.63
N LEU A 369 0.08 6.81 -12.29
CA LEU A 369 0.71 7.87 -11.51
C LEU A 369 0.84 9.11 -12.40
N ASP A 370 0.00 10.10 -12.12
CA ASP A 370 0.03 11.42 -12.73
C ASP A 370 0.62 12.42 -11.72
N LEU A 371 1.70 13.10 -12.10
CA LEU A 371 2.35 14.13 -11.30
C LEU A 371 2.35 15.46 -12.06
N ALA A 372 1.83 16.51 -11.43
CA ALA A 372 1.91 17.87 -11.93
C ALA A 372 2.62 18.77 -10.91
N LEU A 373 3.63 19.51 -11.36
CA LEU A 373 4.33 20.53 -10.57
C LEU A 373 4.26 21.87 -11.30
N LYS A 374 4.08 22.97 -10.57
CA LYS A 374 4.16 24.33 -11.14
C LYS A 374 5.05 25.25 -10.33
N GLY A 375 6.00 25.88 -11.01
CA GLY A 375 6.93 26.86 -10.42
C GLY A 375 7.99 26.25 -9.50
N PHE A 376 8.47 25.05 -9.79
CA PHE A 376 9.53 24.41 -9.00
C PHE A 376 10.88 25.11 -9.22
N ASP A 377 11.59 25.39 -8.14
CA ASP A 377 12.91 26.02 -8.15
C ASP A 377 13.81 25.36 -7.09
N THR A 378 15.02 24.96 -7.47
CA THR A 378 15.97 24.35 -6.53
C THR A 378 16.46 25.31 -5.44
N ALA A 379 16.28 26.62 -5.60
CA ALA A 379 16.50 27.59 -4.52
C ALA A 379 15.59 27.34 -3.30
N GLY A 380 14.37 26.81 -3.53
CA GLY A 380 13.44 26.40 -2.48
C GLY A 380 12.84 27.55 -1.65
N ASP A 381 13.07 28.81 -2.05
CA ASP A 381 12.67 30.04 -1.35
C ASP A 381 11.19 30.40 -1.56
N LYS A 382 10.56 29.86 -2.61
CA LYS A 382 9.15 30.05 -2.94
C LYS A 382 8.39 28.72 -2.92
N PRO A 383 7.12 28.72 -2.49
CA PRO A 383 6.28 27.53 -2.60
C PRO A 383 5.96 27.23 -4.07
N PHE A 384 5.88 25.95 -4.40
CA PHE A 384 5.42 25.45 -5.70
C PHE A 384 4.18 24.58 -5.53
N ASP A 385 3.32 24.56 -6.54
CA ASP A 385 2.12 23.71 -6.53
C ASP A 385 2.49 22.28 -6.90
N LEU A 386 1.94 21.31 -6.17
CA LEU A 386 2.09 19.88 -6.42
C LEU A 386 0.70 19.25 -6.48
N ALA A 387 0.45 18.46 -7.53
CA ALA A 387 -0.70 17.58 -7.63
C ALA A 387 -0.26 16.17 -8.04
N LEU A 388 -0.69 15.18 -7.28
CA LEU A 388 -0.42 13.76 -7.48
C LEU A 388 -1.75 13.02 -7.55
N LYS A 389 -1.88 12.12 -8.53
CA LYS A 389 -2.95 11.14 -8.61
C LYS A 389 -2.32 9.79 -8.92
N THR A 390 -2.69 8.75 -8.20
CA THR A 390 -2.17 7.40 -8.44
C THR A 390 -3.15 6.36 -7.93
N THR A 391 -3.02 5.12 -8.41
CA THR A 391 -3.71 3.95 -7.85
C THR A 391 -2.69 3.02 -7.22
N LEU A 392 -2.87 2.66 -5.95
CA LEU A 392 -2.03 1.74 -5.20
C LEU A 392 -2.69 0.36 -5.14
N GLY A 393 -1.99 -0.66 -5.63
CA GLY A 393 -2.55 -1.98 -5.90
C GLY A 393 -3.62 -1.91 -6.99
N ASP A 394 -4.67 -2.71 -6.86
CA ASP A 394 -5.69 -2.84 -7.92
C ASP A 394 -6.76 -1.74 -7.90
N ARG A 395 -7.02 -1.10 -6.74
CA ARG A 395 -8.17 -0.19 -6.54
C ARG A 395 -7.91 1.06 -5.68
N GLY A 396 -6.84 1.10 -4.88
CA GLY A 396 -6.63 2.16 -3.89
C GLY A 396 -6.29 3.50 -4.54
N ARG A 397 -7.26 4.35 -4.82
CA ARG A 397 -7.02 5.65 -5.44
C ARG A 397 -6.49 6.63 -4.40
N ILE A 398 -5.37 7.27 -4.72
CA ILE A 398 -4.74 8.30 -3.89
C ILE A 398 -4.65 9.57 -4.72
N THR A 399 -5.12 10.67 -4.14
CA THR A 399 -4.97 12.02 -4.67
C THR A 399 -4.32 12.89 -3.60
N ALA A 400 -3.38 13.73 -4.00
CA ALA A 400 -2.78 14.72 -3.12
C ALA A 400 -2.55 16.01 -3.90
N SER A 401 -3.04 17.14 -3.41
CA SER A 401 -2.84 18.44 -4.04
C SER A 401 -2.54 19.51 -3.01
N GLY A 402 -1.59 20.39 -3.29
CA GLY A 402 -1.17 21.39 -2.31
C GLY A 402 0.04 22.21 -2.73
N GLN A 403 0.63 22.88 -1.75
CA GLN A 403 1.82 23.71 -1.92
C GLN A 403 2.95 23.22 -1.02
N LEU A 404 4.18 23.24 -1.55
CA LEU A 404 5.40 22.83 -0.85
C LEU A 404 6.49 23.89 -1.04
N ALA A 405 7.15 24.27 0.04
CA ALA A 405 8.41 25.03 0.02
C ALA A 405 9.51 24.16 0.65
N LEU A 406 10.74 24.26 0.14
CA LEU A 406 11.86 23.42 0.57
C LEU A 406 12.77 24.11 1.60
N SER A 407 12.83 25.45 1.59
CA SER A 407 13.73 26.26 2.41
C SER A 407 12.99 27.44 3.08
N PRO A 408 12.41 27.26 4.29
CA PRO A 408 12.40 26.03 5.09
C PRO A 408 11.35 25.02 4.59
N LEU A 409 11.48 23.75 4.98
CA LEU A 409 10.54 22.70 4.60
C LEU A 409 9.16 22.93 5.24
N GLN A 410 8.17 23.29 4.42
CA GLN A 410 6.79 23.54 4.86
C GLN A 410 5.81 23.28 3.72
N GLY A 411 4.58 22.89 4.04
CA GLY A 411 3.58 22.63 3.01
C GLY A 411 2.20 22.34 3.55
N ASN A 412 1.19 22.49 2.70
CA ASN A 412 -0.21 22.16 2.99
C ASN A 412 -0.77 21.34 1.84
N PHE A 413 -1.37 20.20 2.15
CA PHE A 413 -1.88 19.26 1.17
C PHE A 413 -3.27 18.78 1.54
N ASP A 414 -4.18 18.79 0.58
CA ASP A 414 -5.42 18.02 0.62
C ASP A 414 -5.14 16.63 0.03
N VAL A 415 -5.35 15.59 0.83
CA VAL A 415 -5.09 14.19 0.50
C VAL A 415 -6.40 13.41 0.56
N GLY A 416 -6.79 12.83 -0.58
CA GLY A 416 -7.95 11.95 -0.69
C GLY A 416 -7.51 10.51 -0.95
N ILE A 417 -8.02 9.57 -0.16
CA ILE A 417 -7.82 8.14 -0.34
C ILE A 417 -9.20 7.50 -0.55
N ASP A 418 -9.36 6.68 -1.59
CA ASP A 418 -10.58 5.91 -1.84
C ASP A 418 -10.23 4.43 -2.06
N GLU A 419 -10.99 3.52 -1.44
CA GLU A 419 -10.88 2.06 -1.61
C GLU A 419 -9.47 1.48 -1.40
N LEU A 420 -8.66 2.06 -0.51
CA LEU A 420 -7.32 1.53 -0.21
C LEU A 420 -7.43 0.24 0.59
N ASN A 421 -6.84 -0.84 0.07
CA ASN A 421 -6.86 -2.15 0.70
C ASN A 421 -5.88 -2.20 1.88
N LEU A 422 -6.41 -2.34 3.10
CA LEU A 422 -5.63 -2.34 4.34
C LEU A 422 -4.69 -3.54 4.48
N ARG A 423 -4.86 -4.61 3.70
CA ARG A 423 -3.91 -5.74 3.71
C ARG A 423 -2.49 -5.36 3.31
N GLN A 424 -2.34 -4.29 2.53
CA GLN A 424 -1.02 -3.77 2.17
C GLN A 424 -0.24 -3.26 3.39
N ALA A 425 -0.92 -2.97 4.50
CA ALA A 425 -0.30 -2.57 5.75
C ALA A 425 0.13 -3.77 6.63
N GLN A 426 -0.27 -5.00 6.29
CA GLN A 426 0.01 -6.20 7.10
C GLN A 426 1.51 -6.37 7.47
N PRO A 427 2.47 -6.19 6.55
CA PRO A 427 3.89 -6.34 6.88
C PRO A 427 4.37 -5.40 8.00
N TYR A 428 3.74 -4.23 8.13
CA TYR A 428 4.08 -3.23 9.14
C TYR A 428 3.43 -3.50 10.51
N LEU A 429 2.45 -4.41 10.57
CA LEU A 429 1.74 -4.78 11.80
C LEU A 429 2.28 -6.07 12.43
N SER A 430 2.70 -7.03 11.61
CA SER A 430 3.23 -8.34 12.06
C SER A 430 4.33 -8.26 13.15
N PRO A 431 5.23 -7.26 13.17
CA PRO A 431 6.23 -7.14 14.24
C PRO A 431 5.67 -6.79 15.63
N TYR A 432 4.43 -6.28 15.69
CA TYR A 432 3.82 -5.75 16.91
C TYR A 432 2.64 -6.60 17.39
N VAL A 433 1.89 -7.21 16.47
CA VAL A 433 0.68 -7.96 16.76
C VAL A 433 0.58 -9.24 15.93
N ARG A 434 0.10 -10.31 16.56
CA ARG A 434 -0.17 -11.62 15.94
C ARG A 434 -1.56 -11.68 15.32
N LEU A 435 -1.87 -10.69 14.48
CA LEU A 435 -3.15 -10.54 13.82
C LEU A 435 -2.97 -10.51 12.31
N GLU A 436 -3.92 -11.11 11.58
CA GLU A 436 -3.98 -11.05 10.12
C GLU A 436 -5.19 -10.25 9.66
N ILE A 437 -4.97 -9.20 8.88
CA ILE A 437 -6.02 -8.45 8.18
C ILE A 437 -6.45 -9.28 6.96
N ARG A 438 -7.65 -9.87 7.01
CA ARG A 438 -8.25 -10.63 5.90
C ARG A 438 -8.91 -9.73 4.87
N SER A 439 -9.51 -8.63 5.33
CA SER A 439 -10.13 -7.60 4.50
C SER A 439 -10.19 -6.25 5.22
N GLY A 440 -10.37 -5.18 4.46
CA GLY A 440 -10.57 -3.83 4.98
C GLY A 440 -10.29 -2.79 3.91
N GLN A 441 -11.22 -1.86 3.71
CA GLN A 441 -11.11 -0.79 2.71
C GLN A 441 -11.12 0.57 3.41
N LEU A 442 -10.06 1.34 3.24
CA LEU A 442 -9.90 2.69 3.78
C LEU A 442 -10.33 3.73 2.73
N ALA A 443 -11.19 4.64 3.14
CA ALA A 443 -11.41 5.92 2.47
C ALA A 443 -11.10 7.06 3.45
N SER A 444 -10.51 8.15 2.98
CA SER A 444 -10.23 9.30 3.84
C SER A 444 -10.15 10.60 3.06
N ARG A 445 -10.45 11.69 3.75
CA ARG A 445 -10.19 13.06 3.30
C ARG A 445 -9.42 13.78 4.37
N LEU A 446 -8.14 14.04 4.10
CA LEU A 446 -7.18 14.53 5.06
C LEU A 446 -6.58 15.84 4.57
N LYS A 447 -6.38 16.78 5.50
CA LYS A 447 -5.55 17.97 5.35
C LYS A 447 -4.25 17.73 6.09
N VAL A 448 -3.15 17.66 5.37
CA VAL A 448 -1.81 17.44 5.90
C VAL A 448 -1.04 18.75 5.85
N ALA A 449 -0.50 19.19 6.98
CA ALA A 449 0.36 20.36 7.05
C ALA A 449 1.74 19.99 7.61
N LEU A 450 2.79 20.43 6.92
CA LEU A 450 4.18 20.35 7.34
C LEU A 450 4.60 21.73 7.85
N LYS A 451 5.14 21.77 9.07
CA LYS A 451 5.64 22.98 9.71
C LYS A 451 7.15 22.85 9.94
N PRO A 452 7.91 23.92 9.68
CA PRO A 452 9.35 23.88 9.85
C PRO A 452 9.73 23.72 11.33
N GLY A 453 10.77 22.94 11.61
CA GLY A 453 11.27 22.65 12.96
C GLY A 453 12.12 21.38 13.02
N GLU A 454 12.81 21.18 14.13
CA GLU A 454 13.53 19.94 14.47
C GLU A 454 12.97 19.37 15.77
N PRO A 455 12.20 18.25 15.75
CA PRO A 455 11.79 17.48 14.57
C PRO A 455 10.73 18.22 13.72
N LEU A 456 10.61 17.81 12.45
CA LEU A 456 9.64 18.36 11.50
C LEU A 456 8.21 18.24 12.06
N GLY A 457 7.48 19.36 12.11
CA GLY A 457 6.10 19.36 12.58
C GLY A 457 5.17 18.78 11.53
N LEU A 458 4.45 17.69 11.84
CA LEU A 458 3.42 17.11 10.99
C LEU A 458 2.06 17.21 11.71
N THR A 459 1.10 17.87 11.07
CA THR A 459 -0.31 17.86 11.51
C THR A 459 -1.20 17.27 10.43
N VAL A 460 -2.11 16.38 10.81
CA VAL A 460 -3.08 15.76 9.92
C VAL A 460 -4.47 16.00 10.50
N SER A 461 -5.41 16.48 9.70
CA SER A 461 -6.79 16.66 10.13
C SER A 461 -7.79 16.17 9.09
N GLY A 462 -8.99 15.75 9.48
CA GLY A 462 -10.01 15.34 8.53
C GLY A 462 -10.89 14.20 9.04
N ALA A 463 -11.28 13.31 8.13
CA ALA A 463 -12.11 12.15 8.43
C ALA A 463 -11.61 10.92 7.68
N ALA A 464 -11.87 9.75 8.25
CA ALA A 464 -11.55 8.46 7.65
C ALA A 464 -12.69 7.48 7.89
N GLN A 465 -12.89 6.60 6.93
CA GLN A 465 -13.88 5.54 6.97
C GLN A 465 -13.19 4.22 6.64
N VAL A 466 -13.43 3.20 7.45
CA VAL A 466 -12.95 1.85 7.18
C VAL A 466 -14.14 0.90 7.08
N THR A 467 -14.26 0.21 5.96
CA THR A 467 -15.38 -0.71 5.69
C THR A 467 -14.92 -2.15 5.53
N GLN A 468 -15.83 -3.08 5.83
CA GLN A 468 -15.67 -4.52 5.62
C GLN A 468 -14.38 -5.08 6.23
N VAL A 469 -14.08 -4.69 7.47
CA VAL A 469 -12.88 -5.17 8.15
C VAL A 469 -13.13 -6.56 8.70
N HIS A 470 -12.15 -7.42 8.47
CA HIS A 470 -12.08 -8.73 9.11
C HIS A 470 -10.64 -9.00 9.53
N VAL A 471 -10.46 -9.22 10.83
CA VAL A 471 -9.18 -9.50 11.47
C VAL A 471 -9.24 -10.86 12.14
N LEU A 472 -8.23 -11.69 11.84
CA LEU A 472 -8.09 -13.03 12.36
C LEU A 472 -7.00 -13.09 13.44
N ASP A 473 -7.27 -13.82 14.51
CA ASP A 473 -6.25 -14.27 15.46
C ASP A 473 -5.38 -15.35 14.79
N THR A 474 -4.08 -15.09 14.65
CA THR A 474 -3.15 -16.04 14.01
C THR A 474 -2.69 -17.18 14.92
N LEU A 475 -2.83 -17.05 16.24
CA LEU A 475 -2.51 -18.10 17.22
C LEU A 475 -3.56 -19.20 17.21
N HIS A 476 -4.84 -18.82 17.24
CA HIS A 476 -5.96 -19.78 17.31
C HIS A 476 -6.66 -20.01 15.97
N GLN A 477 -6.33 -19.22 14.94
CA GLN A 477 -6.98 -19.26 13.61
C GLN A 477 -8.50 -19.03 13.70
N GLN A 478 -8.90 -18.06 14.53
CA GLN A 478 -10.30 -17.72 14.81
C GLN A 478 -10.58 -16.24 14.54
N ASP A 479 -11.84 -15.93 14.23
CA ASP A 479 -12.30 -14.56 14.03
C ASP A 479 -12.10 -13.76 15.32
N PHE A 480 -11.31 -12.70 15.23
CA PHE A 480 -10.96 -11.87 16.38
C PHE A 480 -11.83 -10.62 16.44
N MET A 481 -11.88 -9.91 15.31
CA MET A 481 -12.60 -8.64 15.21
C MET A 481 -13.10 -8.42 13.78
N ARG A 482 -14.33 -7.96 13.63
CA ARG A 482 -14.88 -7.54 12.33
C ARG A 482 -15.85 -6.39 12.53
N TRP A 483 -16.02 -5.56 11.50
CA TRP A 483 -17.07 -4.54 11.48
C TRP A 483 -17.42 -4.20 10.04
N GLN A 484 -18.67 -3.77 9.82
CA GLN A 484 -19.12 -3.34 8.51
C GLN A 484 -18.59 -1.94 8.20
N LEU A 485 -18.69 -1.03 9.16
CA LEU A 485 -18.31 0.37 9.04
C LEU A 485 -17.69 0.87 10.35
N LEU A 486 -16.54 1.51 10.22
CA LEU A 486 -15.91 2.36 11.23
C LEU A 486 -15.78 3.75 10.61
N ASP A 487 -16.52 4.72 11.13
CA ASP A 487 -16.46 6.11 10.71
C ASP A 487 -15.74 6.95 11.78
N LEU A 488 -14.66 7.62 11.38
CA LEU A 488 -13.82 8.46 12.21
C LEU A 488 -13.97 9.91 11.78
N GLN A 489 -14.57 10.73 12.64
CA GLN A 489 -14.84 12.14 12.38
C GLN A 489 -13.97 13.05 13.24
N GLY A 490 -13.56 14.18 12.68
CA GLY A 490 -12.77 15.18 13.41
C GLY A 490 -11.40 14.66 13.85
N ILE A 491 -10.73 13.89 13.00
CA ILE A 491 -9.34 13.48 13.22
C ILE A 491 -8.50 14.76 13.29
N ALA A 492 -7.68 14.90 14.33
CA ALA A 492 -6.66 15.92 14.45
C ALA A 492 -5.43 15.31 15.13
N PHE A 493 -4.45 14.93 14.32
CA PHE A 493 -3.19 14.34 14.73
C PHE A 493 -2.06 15.36 14.64
N THR A 494 -1.20 15.39 15.65
CA THR A 494 0.05 16.15 15.67
C THR A 494 1.17 15.20 16.09
N LEU A 495 2.13 14.98 15.21
CA LEU A 495 3.23 14.04 15.40
C LEU A 495 3.97 14.31 16.72
N GLY A 496 4.09 13.26 17.55
CA GLY A 496 4.78 13.32 18.84
C GLY A 496 4.06 14.11 19.94
N LYS A 497 2.83 14.58 19.72
CA LYS A 497 2.08 15.38 20.71
C LYS A 497 0.73 14.79 21.04
N GLN A 498 -0.19 14.77 20.08
CA GLN A 498 -1.57 14.37 20.34
C GLN A 498 -2.27 13.73 19.14
N LEU A 499 -3.23 12.85 19.43
CA LEU A 499 -4.22 12.33 18.50
C LEU A 499 -5.61 12.61 19.07
N VAL A 500 -6.39 13.40 18.36
CA VAL A 500 -7.78 13.71 18.70
C VAL A 500 -8.69 13.11 17.64
N ILE A 501 -9.76 12.46 18.06
CA ILE A 501 -10.86 12.01 17.21
C ILE A 501 -12.15 12.48 17.87
N ASP A 502 -12.93 13.35 17.22
CA ASP A 502 -14.12 13.91 17.85
C ASP A 502 -15.23 12.87 18.03
N LYS A 503 -15.40 11.96 17.07
CA LYS A 503 -16.42 10.92 17.12
C LYS A 503 -15.97 9.66 16.38
N ILE A 504 -16.33 8.52 16.95
CA ILE A 504 -16.18 7.20 16.36
C ILE A 504 -17.57 6.56 16.27
N ASP A 505 -18.00 6.16 15.08
CA ASP A 505 -19.23 5.39 14.89
C ASP A 505 -18.89 4.00 14.33
N LEU A 506 -19.26 2.94 15.06
CA LEU A 506 -19.13 1.55 14.62
C LEU A 506 -20.51 0.97 14.27
N GLU A 507 -20.66 0.47 13.06
CA GLU A 507 -21.82 -0.33 12.65
C GLU A 507 -21.46 -1.80 12.51
N GLN A 508 -22.31 -2.64 13.11
CA GLN A 508 -22.16 -4.08 13.18
C GLN A 508 -20.76 -4.55 13.62
N PRO A 509 -20.18 -3.98 14.69
CA PRO A 509 -18.95 -4.53 15.22
C PRO A 509 -19.18 -5.92 15.82
N TYR A 510 -18.17 -6.76 15.69
CA TYR A 510 -18.09 -8.05 16.33
C TYR A 510 -16.69 -8.24 16.91
N GLY A 511 -16.62 -8.81 18.11
CA GLY A 511 -15.37 -9.19 18.75
C GLY A 511 -15.55 -10.42 19.65
N THR A 512 -14.43 -11.10 19.89
CA THR A 512 -14.39 -12.32 20.70
C THR A 512 -13.55 -12.08 21.95
N LEU A 513 -14.15 -12.29 23.13
CA LEU A 513 -13.44 -12.27 24.41
C LEU A 513 -13.41 -13.69 25.00
N VAL A 514 -12.21 -14.21 25.20
CA VAL A 514 -11.99 -15.52 25.80
C VAL A 514 -11.17 -15.37 27.08
N ILE A 515 -11.70 -15.87 28.18
CA ILE A 515 -10.96 -16.09 29.42
C ILE A 515 -10.41 -17.51 29.39
N ASN A 516 -9.10 -17.65 29.50
CA ASN A 516 -8.38 -18.91 29.43
C ASN A 516 -8.41 -19.65 30.78
N GLU A 517 -7.95 -20.92 30.80
CA GLU A 517 -7.85 -21.72 32.04
C GLU A 517 -6.98 -21.06 33.12
N ASP A 518 -5.98 -20.25 32.72
CA ASP A 518 -5.07 -19.50 33.59
C ASP A 518 -5.60 -18.10 33.98
N LEU A 519 -6.85 -17.79 33.65
CA LEU A 519 -7.51 -16.49 33.85
C LEU A 519 -6.93 -15.34 33.00
N SER A 520 -5.99 -15.62 32.10
CA SER A 520 -5.58 -14.64 31.08
C SER A 520 -6.67 -14.44 30.03
N ASN A 521 -6.60 -13.34 29.29
CA ASN A 521 -7.46 -13.10 28.13
C ASN A 521 -6.72 -13.30 26.80
N ASN A 522 -7.48 -13.57 25.74
CA ASN A 522 -6.96 -13.74 24.38
C ASN A 522 -6.23 -12.51 23.82
N PHE A 523 -6.53 -11.29 24.28
CA PHE A 523 -5.90 -10.05 23.77
C PHE A 523 -4.41 -9.97 24.12
N SER A 524 -4.06 -10.30 25.36
CA SER A 524 -2.68 -10.21 25.86
C SER A 524 -1.70 -11.11 25.10
N ALA A 525 -2.15 -12.30 24.70
CA ALA A 525 -1.34 -13.27 23.94
C ALA A 525 -1.00 -12.81 22.51
N LEU A 526 -1.77 -11.87 21.95
CA LEU A 526 -1.62 -11.39 20.58
C LEU A 526 -0.57 -10.30 20.43
N LEU A 527 -0.18 -9.63 21.52
CA LEU A 527 0.88 -8.62 21.50
C LEU A 527 2.24 -9.30 21.39
N VAL A 528 3.07 -8.86 20.44
CA VAL A 528 4.46 -9.33 20.32
C VAL A 528 5.31 -8.56 21.34
N PRO A 529 5.97 -9.23 22.30
CA PRO A 529 6.84 -8.56 23.27
C PRO A 529 7.93 -7.76 22.57
N GLN A 530 7.92 -6.45 22.76
CA GLN A 530 8.97 -5.59 22.23
C GLN A 530 10.18 -5.63 23.17
N PRO A 531 11.42 -5.69 22.66
CA PRO A 531 12.61 -5.61 23.50
C PRO A 531 12.54 -4.29 24.29
N LYS A 532 12.69 -4.36 25.62
CA LYS A 532 12.80 -3.17 26.47
C LYS A 532 13.97 -2.33 25.97
N ARG A 533 13.70 -1.31 25.15
CA ARG A 533 14.69 -0.28 24.85
C ARG A 533 14.90 0.52 26.14
N GLU A 534 16.15 0.59 26.58
CA GLU A 534 16.58 1.58 27.58
C GLU A 534 16.45 2.98 26.96
N THR A 535 15.24 3.53 26.90
CA THR A 535 15.02 4.85 26.33
C THR A 535 15.39 5.93 27.35
N LYS A 536 16.49 6.64 27.08
CA LYS A 536 16.76 8.01 27.57
C LYS A 536 15.82 9.05 26.92
N ASP A 537 14.68 8.63 26.38
CA ASP A 537 13.77 9.50 25.66
C ASP A 537 12.83 10.18 26.66
N THR A 538 13.09 11.47 26.92
CA THR A 538 12.31 12.32 27.83
C THR A 538 11.06 12.92 27.16
N SER A 539 10.72 12.47 25.96
CA SER A 539 9.56 12.95 25.22
C SER A 539 8.28 12.54 25.95
N PRO A 540 7.34 13.49 26.21
CA PRO A 540 6.09 13.15 26.87
C PRO A 540 5.29 12.12 26.05
N PRO A 541 4.54 11.22 26.70
CA PRO A 541 3.75 10.22 26.01
C PRO A 541 2.72 10.88 25.08
N LEU A 542 2.43 10.22 23.96
CA LEU A 542 1.42 10.67 23.00
C LEU A 542 0.05 10.79 23.70
N GLN A 543 -0.54 11.98 23.67
CA GLN A 543 -1.87 12.22 24.24
C GLN A 543 -2.95 11.79 23.24
N ILE A 544 -3.79 10.85 23.61
CA ILE A 544 -4.94 10.38 22.83
C ILE A 544 -6.24 10.88 23.48
N ARG A 545 -7.10 11.52 22.67
CA ARG A 545 -8.47 11.92 23.04
C ARG A 545 -9.47 11.43 22.01
N ILE A 546 -10.49 10.70 22.45
CA ILE A 546 -11.63 10.25 21.64
C ILE A 546 -12.88 10.90 22.24
N GLY A 547 -13.59 11.75 21.50
CA GLY A 547 -14.74 12.50 22.02
C GLY A 547 -15.94 11.62 22.39
N GLY A 548 -16.14 10.53 21.66
CA GLY A 548 -17.10 9.48 22.00
C GLY A 548 -17.11 8.36 20.97
N VAL A 549 -17.58 7.19 21.39
CA VAL A 549 -17.75 5.98 20.57
C VAL A 549 -19.22 5.60 20.57
N THR A 550 -19.84 5.49 19.40
CA THR A 550 -21.19 4.95 19.23
C THR A 550 -21.11 3.55 18.65
N ILE A 551 -21.91 2.64 19.19
CA ILE A 551 -22.05 1.27 18.70
C ILE A 551 -23.48 1.08 18.21
N LYS A 552 -23.64 0.55 17.00
CA LYS A 552 -24.94 0.23 16.40
C LYS A 552 -24.95 -1.21 15.92
N ASP A 553 -25.94 -1.97 16.38
CA ASP A 553 -26.19 -3.36 15.98
C ASP A 553 -24.94 -4.27 16.14
N GLY A 554 -24.20 -4.07 17.22
CA GLY A 554 -23.01 -4.86 17.54
C GLY A 554 -23.34 -6.27 18.05
N SER A 555 -22.32 -7.11 18.02
CA SER A 555 -22.36 -8.45 18.61
C SER A 555 -21.02 -8.77 19.27
N ALA A 556 -20.99 -9.72 20.18
CA ALA A 556 -19.75 -10.21 20.76
C ALA A 556 -19.93 -11.65 21.24
N ASP A 557 -18.87 -12.44 21.13
CA ASP A 557 -18.83 -13.76 21.73
C ASP A 557 -17.98 -13.72 23.00
N PHE A 558 -18.52 -14.28 24.07
CA PHE A 558 -17.82 -14.43 25.34
C PHE A 558 -17.69 -15.91 25.68
N ALA A 559 -16.47 -16.33 26.01
CA ALA A 559 -16.20 -17.67 26.51
C ALA A 559 -15.33 -17.62 27.77
N ASP A 560 -15.70 -18.41 28.77
CA ASP A 560 -14.93 -18.63 29.98
C ASP A 560 -14.53 -20.10 30.06
N ASN A 561 -13.28 -20.35 29.66
CA ASN A 561 -12.66 -21.67 29.65
C ASN A 561 -12.06 -22.05 31.03
N SER A 562 -12.13 -21.17 32.04
CA SER A 562 -11.71 -21.50 33.42
C SER A 562 -12.69 -22.44 34.14
N LEU A 563 -13.81 -22.77 33.50
CA LEU A 563 -14.86 -23.67 33.97
C LEU A 563 -14.85 -25.00 33.23
N LYS A 564 -15.31 -26.08 33.89
CA LYS A 564 -15.46 -27.41 33.29
C LYS A 564 -16.86 -27.96 33.59
N PRO A 565 -17.74 -28.14 32.59
CA PRO A 565 -17.59 -27.74 31.18
C PRO A 565 -17.48 -26.20 31.02
N GLY A 566 -16.90 -25.74 29.91
CA GLY A 566 -16.73 -24.30 29.65
C GLY A 566 -18.05 -23.54 29.51
N PHE A 567 -18.03 -22.24 29.81
CA PHE A 567 -19.17 -21.35 29.57
C PHE A 567 -18.94 -20.57 28.28
N ALA A 568 -19.98 -20.44 27.46
CA ALA A 568 -19.96 -19.60 26.28
C ALA A 568 -21.35 -18.99 26.08
N THR A 569 -21.39 -17.71 25.71
CA THR A 569 -22.61 -16.98 25.40
C THR A 569 -22.34 -15.93 24.32
N ASN A 570 -23.40 -15.57 23.60
CA ASN A 570 -23.36 -14.54 22.58
C ASN A 570 -24.16 -13.31 23.03
N ILE A 571 -23.56 -12.15 22.78
CA ILE A 571 -24.17 -10.84 22.94
C ILE A 571 -24.62 -10.37 21.56
N GLN A 572 -25.87 -9.96 21.45
CA GLN A 572 -26.49 -9.49 20.20
C GLN A 572 -27.18 -8.15 20.39
N SER A 573 -27.39 -7.45 19.27
CA SER A 573 -28.07 -6.15 19.24
C SER A 573 -27.44 -5.16 20.24
N LEU A 574 -26.11 -5.17 20.33
CA LEU A 574 -25.36 -4.26 21.18
C LEU A 574 -25.49 -2.85 20.59
N GLU A 575 -26.06 -1.95 21.35
CA GLU A 575 -26.27 -0.55 20.99
C GLU A 575 -25.86 0.35 22.16
N GLY A 576 -25.47 1.58 21.84
CA GLY A 576 -25.18 2.60 22.84
C GLY A 576 -23.88 3.31 22.57
N GLY A 577 -23.23 3.79 23.62
CA GLY A 577 -21.98 4.51 23.47
C GLY A 577 -21.13 4.63 24.72
N ILE A 578 -19.89 5.02 24.45
CA ILE A 578 -18.85 5.35 25.41
C ILE A 578 -18.54 6.83 25.20
N GLY A 579 -18.49 7.58 26.29
CA GLY A 579 -18.21 9.00 26.31
C GLY A 579 -16.75 9.31 25.99
N THR A 580 -16.29 10.49 26.41
CA THR A 580 -14.95 10.93 26.08
C THR A 580 -13.88 10.09 26.78
N LEU A 581 -12.96 9.53 25.99
CA LEU A 581 -11.76 8.83 26.46
C LEU A 581 -10.59 9.80 26.30
N ASP A 582 -9.87 10.12 27.38
CA ASP A 582 -8.75 11.05 27.34
C ASP A 582 -7.59 10.51 28.18
N THR A 583 -6.43 10.35 27.57
CA THR A 583 -5.20 9.89 28.25
C THR A 583 -4.47 11.00 29.00
N ALA A 584 -4.75 12.27 28.68
CA ALA A 584 -4.15 13.41 29.38
C ALA A 584 -4.90 13.78 30.66
N ALA A 585 -6.20 13.43 30.73
CA ALA A 585 -7.04 13.67 31.89
C ALA A 585 -7.70 12.35 32.31
N SER A 586 -7.29 11.82 33.47
CA SER A 586 -7.93 10.68 34.17
C SER A 586 -9.33 11.09 34.65
N LYS A 587 -10.23 11.31 33.70
CA LYS A 587 -11.64 11.63 33.91
C LYS A 587 -12.45 10.41 33.53
N PRO A 588 -13.42 10.01 34.37
CA PRO A 588 -14.32 8.92 34.02
C PRO A 588 -15.10 9.20 32.74
N ALA A 589 -15.14 8.23 31.85
CA ALA A 589 -15.98 8.24 30.66
C ALA A 589 -17.37 7.69 31.00
N ASP A 590 -18.43 8.39 30.61
CA ASP A 590 -19.80 7.85 30.67
C ASP A 590 -19.93 6.64 29.77
N ILE A 591 -20.59 5.59 30.23
CA ILE A 591 -20.92 4.42 29.43
C ILE A 591 -22.43 4.17 29.50
N HIS A 592 -23.03 3.89 28.35
CA HIS A 592 -24.39 3.37 28.26
C HIS A 592 -24.44 2.37 27.13
N LEU A 593 -24.51 1.08 27.47
CA LEU A 593 -24.59 -0.02 26.53
C LEU A 593 -25.86 -0.82 26.82
N ALA A 594 -26.60 -1.17 25.79
CA ALA A 594 -27.75 -2.04 25.86
C ALA A 594 -27.60 -3.18 24.85
N GLY A 595 -28.05 -4.36 25.19
CA GLY A 595 -27.97 -5.52 24.30
C GLY A 595 -28.80 -6.68 24.79
N LYS A 596 -28.60 -7.85 24.18
CA LYS A 596 -29.28 -9.09 24.56
C LYS A 596 -28.26 -10.22 24.70
N VAL A 597 -28.33 -10.94 25.81
CA VAL A 597 -27.59 -12.19 26.05
C VAL A 597 -28.48 -13.36 25.64
N ASP A 598 -27.91 -14.35 24.94
CA ASP A 598 -28.61 -15.54 24.46
C ASP A 598 -29.94 -15.20 23.72
N ARG A 599 -29.92 -14.12 22.93
CA ARG A 599 -31.03 -13.56 22.10
C ARG A 599 -32.22 -12.95 22.84
N PHE A 600 -32.51 -13.34 24.08
CA PHE A 600 -33.76 -12.94 24.76
C PHE A 600 -33.57 -12.16 26.07
N ALA A 601 -32.43 -12.29 26.76
CA ALA A 601 -32.23 -11.66 28.06
C ALA A 601 -31.66 -10.24 27.87
N PRO A 602 -32.45 -9.18 28.12
CA PRO A 602 -31.96 -7.81 27.98
C PRO A 602 -30.88 -7.53 29.01
N VAL A 603 -29.82 -6.87 28.55
CA VAL A 603 -28.74 -6.37 29.39
C VAL A 603 -28.59 -4.89 29.15
N GLU A 604 -28.45 -4.13 30.22
CA GLU A 604 -28.16 -2.71 30.17
C GLU A 604 -27.04 -2.37 31.17
N ILE A 605 -26.00 -1.71 30.70
CA ILE A 605 -24.86 -1.26 31.49
C ILE A 605 -24.81 0.26 31.38
N LYS A 606 -24.85 0.95 32.52
CA LYS A 606 -24.81 2.41 32.62
C LYS A 606 -23.81 2.80 33.70
N GLY A 607 -23.08 3.89 33.50
CA GLY A 607 -22.19 4.37 34.55
C GLY A 607 -21.08 5.25 34.03
N ARG A 608 -20.04 5.35 34.84
CA ARG A 608 -18.81 6.06 34.52
C ARG A 608 -17.61 5.23 34.95
N LEU A 609 -16.57 5.16 34.13
CA LEU A 609 -15.32 4.50 34.52
C LEU A 609 -14.11 5.17 33.87
N ASP A 610 -12.97 5.15 34.54
CA ASP A 610 -11.69 5.47 33.92
C ASP A 610 -11.22 4.27 33.07
N PRO A 611 -11.09 4.42 31.74
CA PRO A 611 -10.74 3.33 30.84
C PRO A 611 -9.28 2.90 30.93
N LEU A 612 -8.39 3.75 31.47
CA LEU A 612 -6.96 3.49 31.60
C LEU A 612 -6.62 2.91 32.98
N ASP A 613 -7.36 3.32 34.00
CA ASP A 613 -7.27 2.77 35.35
C ASP A 613 -8.65 2.58 35.99
N PRO A 614 -9.37 1.49 35.64
CA PRO A 614 -10.69 1.21 36.22
C PRO A 614 -10.68 1.02 37.74
N LEU A 615 -9.51 0.76 38.34
CA LEU A 615 -9.37 0.62 39.79
C LEU A 615 -9.28 1.99 40.50
N GLN A 616 -8.91 3.04 39.77
CA GLN A 616 -8.87 4.39 40.30
C GLN A 616 -10.29 4.96 40.48
N GLN A 617 -11.14 4.84 39.45
CA GLN A 617 -12.51 5.33 39.51
C GLN A 617 -13.47 4.54 38.60
N LEU A 618 -14.50 3.95 39.21
CA LEU A 618 -15.55 3.21 38.54
C LEU A 618 -16.86 3.40 39.30
N ASP A 619 -17.95 3.70 38.61
CA ASP A 619 -19.32 3.68 39.14
C ASP A 619 -20.23 3.15 38.04
N VAL A 620 -20.43 1.83 38.03
CA VAL A 620 -21.15 1.11 36.99
C VAL A 620 -22.32 0.38 37.59
N THR A 621 -23.47 0.56 36.96
CA THR A 621 -24.68 -0.19 37.21
C THR A 621 -24.98 -1.08 36.01
N ALA A 622 -25.17 -2.38 36.25
CA ALA A 622 -25.55 -3.34 35.23
C ALA A 622 -26.86 -4.03 35.62
N TYR A 623 -27.77 -4.12 34.66
CA TYR A 623 -29.06 -4.77 34.79
C TYR A 623 -29.11 -5.96 33.84
N PHE A 624 -29.37 -7.14 34.39
CA PHE A 624 -29.65 -8.34 33.62
C PHE A 624 -31.07 -8.78 33.97
N ARG A 625 -31.90 -8.97 32.95
CA ARG A 625 -33.31 -9.37 33.15
C ARG A 625 -33.56 -10.70 32.49
N GLN A 626 -34.22 -11.61 33.22
CA GLN A 626 -34.71 -12.88 32.72
C GLN A 626 -33.62 -13.78 32.10
N VAL A 627 -32.40 -13.74 32.65
CA VAL A 627 -31.32 -14.63 32.24
C VAL A 627 -31.72 -16.07 32.57
N GLU A 628 -31.66 -16.97 31.59
CA GLU A 628 -32.00 -18.38 31.80
C GLU A 628 -30.89 -19.04 32.64
N LEU A 629 -31.20 -19.49 33.86
CA LEU A 629 -30.18 -20.06 34.76
C LEU A 629 -29.60 -21.37 34.25
N THR A 630 -30.29 -22.05 33.32
CA THR A 630 -29.82 -23.29 32.70
C THR A 630 -28.52 -23.07 31.92
N THR A 631 -28.30 -21.88 31.34
CA THR A 631 -27.05 -21.53 30.63
C THR A 631 -25.91 -21.22 31.60
N LEU A 632 -26.20 -20.91 32.86
CA LEU A 632 -25.23 -20.67 33.94
C LEU A 632 -24.84 -21.93 34.73
N SER A 633 -25.32 -23.11 34.32
CA SER A 633 -24.98 -24.39 34.96
C SER A 633 -23.47 -24.65 35.15
N PRO A 634 -22.55 -24.23 34.24
CA PRO A 634 -21.11 -24.32 34.49
C PRO A 634 -20.66 -23.61 35.78
N TYR A 635 -21.18 -22.42 36.06
CA TYR A 635 -20.85 -21.64 37.26
C TYR A 635 -21.46 -22.29 38.52
N THR A 636 -22.74 -22.69 38.47
CA THR A 636 -23.39 -23.32 39.63
C THR A 636 -22.82 -24.71 39.91
N GLY A 637 -22.40 -25.45 38.88
CA GLY A 637 -21.71 -26.72 39.03
C GLY A 637 -20.36 -26.56 39.74
N LYS A 638 -19.54 -25.59 39.32
CA LYS A 638 -18.22 -25.32 39.92
C LYS A 638 -18.33 -24.89 41.38
N PHE A 639 -19.20 -23.92 41.69
CA PHE A 639 -19.22 -23.28 43.03
C PHE A 639 -20.29 -23.85 43.97
N ALA A 640 -21.44 -24.30 43.46
CA ALA A 640 -22.53 -24.85 44.27
C ALA A 640 -22.65 -26.37 44.19
N GLY A 641 -21.95 -27.04 43.28
CA GLY A 641 -21.96 -28.51 43.13
C GLY A 641 -23.26 -29.07 42.53
N TYR A 642 -24.07 -28.25 41.87
CA TYR A 642 -25.32 -28.67 41.23
C TYR A 642 -25.53 -27.95 39.89
N ALA A 643 -25.98 -28.69 38.88
CA ALA A 643 -26.49 -28.09 37.64
C ALA A 643 -27.87 -27.46 37.88
N VAL A 644 -28.28 -26.52 37.04
CA VAL A 644 -29.63 -25.93 37.10
C VAL A 644 -30.54 -26.65 36.13
N ARG A 645 -31.66 -27.16 36.62
CA ARG A 645 -32.70 -27.79 35.79
C ARG A 645 -33.65 -26.76 35.19
N LYS A 646 -34.01 -25.74 35.98
CA LYS A 646 -34.96 -24.68 35.64
C LYS A 646 -34.68 -23.44 36.48
N GLY A 647 -34.99 -22.27 35.94
CA GLY A 647 -35.09 -21.03 36.68
C GLY A 647 -34.58 -19.84 35.89
N ARG A 648 -34.87 -18.64 36.38
CA ARG A 648 -34.38 -17.39 35.79
C ARG A 648 -33.72 -16.50 36.82
N LEU A 649 -32.88 -15.62 36.32
CA LEU A 649 -32.12 -14.66 37.11
C LEU A 649 -32.39 -13.25 36.60
N ASP A 650 -32.81 -12.40 37.53
CA ASP A 650 -32.67 -10.96 37.45
C ASP A 650 -31.49 -10.55 38.33
N LEU A 651 -30.57 -9.78 37.77
CA LEU A 651 -29.34 -9.37 38.44
C LEU A 651 -29.16 -7.86 38.28
N ASP A 652 -29.23 -7.15 39.41
CA ASP A 652 -28.95 -5.72 39.47
C ASP A 652 -27.62 -5.54 40.22
N LEU A 653 -26.60 -5.11 39.49
CA LEU A 653 -25.24 -4.88 39.99
C LEU A 653 -25.00 -3.38 40.08
N GLN A 654 -24.56 -2.88 41.23
CA GLN A 654 -24.08 -1.50 41.39
C GLN A 654 -22.69 -1.53 42.00
N TYR A 655 -21.68 -1.24 41.20
CA TYR A 655 -20.28 -1.39 41.57
C TYR A 655 -19.65 -0.01 41.54
N ARG A 656 -19.11 0.41 42.68
CA ARG A 656 -18.31 1.62 42.80
C ARG A 656 -16.91 1.26 43.26
N ILE A 657 -15.90 1.76 42.58
CA ILE A 657 -14.50 1.71 43.00
C ILE A 657 -14.00 3.13 43.07
N ASP A 658 -13.50 3.52 44.23
CA ASP A 658 -12.80 4.79 44.44
C ASP A 658 -11.44 4.48 45.06
N ASP A 659 -10.36 4.69 44.30
CA ASP A 659 -8.97 4.50 44.75
C ASP A 659 -8.73 3.09 45.34
N GLY A 660 -9.02 2.05 44.52
CA GLY A 660 -8.89 0.64 44.90
C GLY A 660 -9.96 0.11 45.87
N LYS A 661 -10.80 0.97 46.46
CA LYS A 661 -11.85 0.56 47.41
C LYS A 661 -13.14 0.21 46.69
N LEU A 662 -13.47 -1.07 46.67
CA LEU A 662 -14.72 -1.60 46.14
C LEU A 662 -15.87 -1.41 47.12
N GLN A 663 -16.98 -0.89 46.61
CA GLN A 663 -18.32 -0.96 47.17
C GLN A 663 -19.25 -1.53 46.09
N ALA A 664 -19.65 -2.77 46.25
CA ALA A 664 -20.57 -3.46 45.35
C ALA A 664 -21.89 -3.76 46.07
N GLN A 665 -23.01 -3.50 45.40
CA GLN A 665 -24.33 -3.97 45.79
C GLN A 665 -24.81 -4.93 44.72
N ASN A 666 -25.10 -6.16 45.13
CA ASN A 666 -25.63 -7.19 44.26
C ASN A 666 -27.06 -7.48 44.70
N HIS A 667 -28.05 -7.20 43.86
CA HIS A 667 -29.42 -7.65 44.08
C HIS A 667 -29.72 -8.76 43.09
N VAL A 668 -29.85 -9.97 43.64
CA VAL A 668 -30.03 -11.21 42.91
C VAL A 668 -31.46 -11.67 43.15
N VAL A 669 -32.25 -11.76 42.10
CA VAL A 669 -33.60 -12.30 42.16
C VAL A 669 -33.65 -13.56 41.30
N LEU A 670 -33.81 -14.71 41.95
CA LEU A 670 -33.94 -16.00 41.29
C LEU A 670 -35.43 -16.36 41.25
N ASP A 671 -35.95 -16.65 40.08
CA ASP A 671 -37.34 -17.02 39.87
C ASP A 671 -37.45 -18.50 39.48
N GLN A 672 -38.29 -19.24 40.20
CA GLN A 672 -38.58 -20.65 39.96
C GLN A 672 -37.32 -21.54 39.83
N LEU A 673 -36.28 -21.29 40.63
CA LEU A 673 -35.04 -22.08 40.63
C LEU A 673 -35.30 -23.53 41.06
N GLU A 674 -34.88 -24.47 40.22
CA GLU A 674 -34.79 -25.90 40.50
C GLU A 674 -33.40 -26.43 40.21
N LEU A 675 -32.78 -27.05 41.21
CA LEU A 675 -31.49 -27.70 41.06
C LEU A 675 -31.66 -29.09 40.44
N GLY A 676 -30.77 -29.43 39.52
CA GLY A 676 -30.69 -30.71 38.85
C GLY A 676 -29.75 -31.70 39.54
N GLU A 677 -29.00 -32.43 38.72
CA GLU A 677 -28.02 -33.41 39.17
C GLU A 677 -26.86 -32.76 39.91
N ARG A 678 -26.25 -33.53 40.83
CA ARG A 678 -25.05 -33.11 41.54
C ARG A 678 -23.87 -33.15 40.57
N VAL A 679 -23.03 -32.12 40.62
CA VAL A 679 -21.83 -31.99 39.82
C VAL A 679 -20.65 -32.07 40.77
N ASP A 680 -19.73 -33.00 40.53
CA ASP A 680 -18.52 -33.12 41.32
C ASP A 680 -17.55 -31.98 40.99
N SER A 681 -17.31 -31.10 41.97
CA SER A 681 -16.36 -29.99 41.87
C SER A 681 -15.57 -29.87 43.17
N LYS A 682 -14.26 -29.64 43.05
CA LYS A 682 -13.34 -29.43 44.19
C LYS A 682 -13.55 -28.07 44.87
N ASP A 683 -14.04 -27.10 44.10
CA ASP A 683 -14.29 -25.73 44.54
C ASP A 683 -15.73 -25.55 45.04
N ALA A 684 -16.56 -26.61 44.98
CA ALA A 684 -17.93 -26.54 45.46
C ALA A 684 -17.97 -26.43 46.99
N VAL A 685 -18.83 -25.55 47.49
CA VAL A 685 -19.01 -25.40 48.94
C VAL A 685 -19.72 -26.63 49.51
N ASP A 686 -19.19 -27.20 50.61
CA ASP A 686 -19.82 -28.33 51.32
C ASP A 686 -21.04 -27.86 52.14
N LEU A 687 -22.12 -27.52 51.44
CA LEU A 687 -23.36 -26.99 52.00
C LEU A 687 -24.57 -27.79 51.49
N PRO A 688 -25.66 -27.89 52.29
CA PRO A 688 -26.92 -28.46 51.84
C PRO A 688 -27.67 -27.46 50.94
N VAL A 689 -27.13 -27.15 49.75
CA VAL A 689 -27.61 -26.10 48.85
C VAL A 689 -29.10 -26.28 48.51
N ARG A 690 -29.57 -27.53 48.32
CA ARG A 690 -31.00 -27.82 48.09
C ARG A 690 -31.90 -27.36 49.25
N LEU A 691 -31.45 -27.52 50.50
CA LEU A 691 -32.19 -27.06 51.67
C LEU A 691 -32.18 -25.53 51.73
N ALA A 692 -31.05 -24.89 51.44
CA ALA A 692 -30.95 -23.43 51.38
C ALA A 692 -31.91 -22.85 50.33
N VAL A 693 -31.92 -23.40 49.11
CA VAL A 693 -32.86 -22.99 48.05
C VAL A 693 -34.31 -23.17 48.52
N ALA A 694 -34.66 -24.30 49.15
CA ALA A 694 -36.01 -24.55 49.63
C ALA A 694 -36.46 -23.60 50.76
N LEU A 695 -35.54 -23.12 51.59
CA LEU A 695 -35.83 -22.20 52.70
C LEU A 695 -35.88 -20.72 52.28
N LEU A 696 -35.11 -20.36 51.26
CA LEU A 696 -35.05 -19.00 50.73
C LEU A 696 -36.19 -18.70 49.75
N LYS A 697 -36.79 -19.74 49.18
CA LYS A 697 -37.89 -19.66 48.21
C LYS A 697 -39.18 -19.21 48.91
N ASP A 698 -39.77 -18.12 48.43
CA ASP A 698 -41.06 -17.62 48.92
C ASP A 698 -42.25 -18.42 48.36
N SER A 699 -43.49 -18.00 48.69
CA SER A 699 -44.72 -18.66 48.23
C SER A 699 -44.93 -18.62 46.71
N HIS A 700 -44.28 -17.70 46.01
CA HIS A 700 -44.32 -17.56 44.54
C HIS A 700 -43.09 -18.18 43.87
N GLY A 701 -42.27 -18.88 44.65
CA GLY A 701 -41.10 -19.53 44.14
C GLY A 701 -39.89 -18.64 43.87
N ARG A 702 -39.87 -17.43 44.43
CA ARG A 702 -38.81 -16.43 44.24
C ARG A 702 -37.84 -16.41 45.40
N ILE A 703 -36.56 -16.20 45.09
CA ILE A 703 -35.48 -15.97 46.06
C ILE A 703 -34.92 -14.57 45.80
N ASP A 704 -35.09 -13.66 46.76
CA ASP A 704 -34.56 -12.30 46.69
C ASP A 704 -33.38 -12.16 47.67
N LEU A 705 -32.19 -11.91 47.14
CA LEU A 705 -30.97 -11.78 47.90
C LEU A 705 -30.31 -10.44 47.61
N ARG A 706 -29.94 -9.73 48.68
CA ARG A 706 -29.09 -8.54 48.61
C ARG A 706 -27.76 -8.83 49.27
N LEU A 707 -26.71 -8.80 48.48
CA LEU A 707 -25.36 -9.17 48.87
C LEU A 707 -24.45 -7.94 48.70
N PRO A 708 -24.37 -7.04 49.70
CA PRO A 708 -23.38 -5.97 49.68
C PRO A 708 -21.99 -6.58 49.85
N VAL A 709 -21.02 -6.14 49.06
CA VAL A 709 -19.62 -6.56 49.14
C VAL A 709 -18.78 -5.28 49.19
N ALA A 710 -17.91 -5.16 50.19
CA ALA A 710 -17.01 -4.01 50.29
C ALA A 710 -15.62 -4.45 50.73
N GLY A 711 -14.59 -3.79 50.24
CA GLY A 711 -13.21 -4.00 50.66
C GLY A 711 -12.19 -3.31 49.77
N ASN A 712 -10.92 -3.50 50.09
CA ASN A 712 -9.82 -3.00 49.28
C ASN A 712 -9.38 -4.06 48.28
N LEU A 713 -9.35 -3.72 46.99
CA LEU A 713 -8.92 -4.62 45.92
C LEU A 713 -7.41 -4.85 45.92
N ASP A 714 -6.63 -3.97 46.57
CA ASP A 714 -5.18 -4.13 46.72
C ASP A 714 -4.78 -5.13 47.82
N ASP A 715 -5.74 -5.64 48.60
CA ASP A 715 -5.48 -6.63 49.64
C ASP A 715 -5.48 -8.06 49.06
N PRO A 716 -4.34 -8.78 49.05
CA PRO A 716 -4.25 -10.14 48.53
C PRO A 716 -5.10 -11.17 49.31
N ASN A 717 -5.66 -10.83 50.48
CA ASN A 717 -6.54 -11.69 51.27
C ASN A 717 -8.03 -11.34 51.16
N PHE A 718 -8.43 -10.44 50.24
CA PHE A 718 -9.83 -10.08 50.04
C PHE A 718 -10.68 -11.33 49.72
N SER A 719 -11.54 -11.75 50.66
CA SER A 719 -12.43 -12.90 50.50
C SER A 719 -13.90 -12.51 50.65
N VAL A 720 -14.71 -12.89 49.66
CA VAL A 720 -16.15 -12.57 49.60
C VAL A 720 -16.99 -13.52 50.46
N MET A 721 -16.45 -14.71 50.76
CA MET A 721 -17.15 -15.79 51.44
C MET A 721 -17.69 -15.47 52.85
N PRO A 722 -16.99 -14.71 53.72
CA PRO A 722 -17.52 -14.36 55.04
C PRO A 722 -18.83 -13.52 54.98
N VAL A 723 -18.96 -12.64 53.97
CA VAL A 723 -20.11 -11.74 53.82
C VAL A 723 -21.34 -12.48 53.29
N VAL A 724 -21.14 -13.40 52.33
CA VAL A 724 -22.18 -14.30 51.83
C VAL A 724 -22.69 -15.22 52.96
N TRP A 725 -21.78 -15.75 53.77
CA TRP A 725 -22.11 -16.62 54.91
C TRP A 725 -22.93 -15.90 55.99
N GLN A 726 -22.55 -14.67 56.34
CA GLN A 726 -23.27 -13.87 57.33
C GLN A 726 -24.69 -13.52 56.85
N THR A 727 -24.85 -13.26 55.55
CA THR A 727 -26.15 -12.99 54.93
C THR A 727 -27.04 -14.24 54.93
N LEU A 728 -26.53 -15.40 54.52
CA LEU A 728 -27.27 -16.68 54.56
C LEU A 728 -27.68 -17.10 55.98
N ARG A 729 -26.79 -16.93 56.96
CA ARG A 729 -27.08 -17.25 58.38
C ARG A 729 -28.24 -16.41 58.93
N ASN A 730 -28.29 -15.13 58.58
CA ASN A 730 -29.35 -14.22 59.04
C ASN A 730 -30.71 -14.59 58.44
N VAL A 731 -30.75 -15.03 57.17
CA VAL A 731 -32.00 -15.46 56.52
C VAL A 731 -32.48 -16.82 57.05
N LEU A 732 -31.57 -17.76 57.33
CA LEU A 732 -31.90 -19.07 57.93
C LEU A 732 -32.42 -18.98 59.38
N SER A 733 -32.20 -17.85 60.08
CA SER A 733 -32.61 -17.67 61.48
C SER A 733 -34.10 -17.34 61.69
N ARG A 734 -34.88 -17.11 60.61
CA ARG A 734 -36.29 -16.65 60.71
C ARG A 734 -37.36 -17.55 60.11
N ALA A 735 -37.04 -18.77 59.69
CA ALA A 735 -38.03 -19.68 59.11
C ALA A 735 -38.40 -20.82 60.07
N VAL A 736 -39.52 -20.69 60.79
CA VAL A 736 -40.16 -21.82 61.49
C VAL A 736 -41.67 -21.79 61.29
N GLN A 737 -42.17 -22.95 60.84
CA GLN A 737 -43.56 -23.44 60.79
C GLN A 737 -44.52 -22.71 59.83
N ALA A 738 -45.03 -23.41 58.80
CA ALA A 738 -46.24 -24.25 58.85
C ALA A 738 -46.60 -24.73 57.40
N PRO A 739 -47.73 -25.42 57.13
CA PRO A 739 -47.73 -26.73 56.45
C PRO A 739 -48.58 -26.76 55.15
N PHE A 740 -48.54 -27.90 54.43
CA PHE A 740 -49.69 -28.68 53.92
C PHE A 740 -49.59 -29.24 52.49
N ARG A 741 -50.20 -30.43 52.41
CA ARG A 741 -50.62 -31.22 51.24
C ARG A 741 -51.83 -30.59 50.54
N MET A 742 -52.09 -31.10 49.32
CA MET A 742 -53.38 -31.28 48.59
C MET A 742 -53.32 -30.64 47.20
N LEU A 743 -53.85 -31.21 46.11
CA LEU A 743 -54.56 -32.47 45.85
C LEU A 743 -54.51 -32.75 44.34
N ALA A 744 -54.61 -34.02 43.99
CA ALA A 744 -55.01 -34.50 42.67
C ALA A 744 -56.48 -34.14 42.38
N GLY A 745 -56.81 -33.83 41.13
CA GLY A 745 -58.20 -33.59 40.74
C GLY A 745 -58.44 -33.31 39.25
N LEU A 746 -58.81 -34.39 38.55
CA LEU A 746 -59.85 -34.46 37.51
C LEU A 746 -59.51 -34.15 36.05
N ALA A 747 -59.65 -35.22 35.28
CA ALA A 747 -59.72 -35.29 33.83
C ALA A 747 -60.94 -34.54 33.27
N GLY A 748 -60.77 -34.02 32.05
CA GLY A 748 -61.85 -33.51 31.22
C GLY A 748 -61.43 -33.34 29.77
N SER A 749 -61.99 -34.23 28.92
CA SER A 749 -62.14 -34.19 27.45
C SER A 749 -60.91 -34.21 26.54
N HIS A 750 -60.97 -35.15 25.58
CA HIS A 750 -60.11 -35.24 24.39
C HIS A 750 -60.23 -33.97 23.53
N GLU A 751 -59.25 -33.09 23.66
CA GLU A 751 -58.81 -32.23 22.56
C GLU A 751 -57.30 -32.44 22.37
N ALA A 752 -56.83 -32.24 21.15
CA ALA A 752 -55.49 -32.57 20.65
C ALA A 752 -54.38 -32.46 21.71
N ASP A 753 -53.48 -33.43 21.72
CA ASP A 753 -52.36 -33.48 22.66
C ASP A 753 -51.41 -32.29 22.44
N LEU A 754 -51.67 -31.18 23.15
CA LEU A 754 -50.85 -29.97 23.14
C LEU A 754 -49.56 -30.14 23.96
N SER A 755 -49.24 -31.35 24.45
CA SER A 755 -48.02 -31.63 25.22
C SER A 755 -46.77 -31.85 24.36
N ALA A 756 -46.91 -31.89 23.03
CA ALA A 756 -45.79 -32.08 22.12
C ALA A 756 -45.92 -31.21 20.86
N ILE A 757 -44.82 -30.59 20.42
CA ILE A 757 -44.72 -29.86 19.15
C ILE A 757 -43.70 -30.55 18.26
N ASP A 758 -44.18 -31.16 17.17
CA ASP A 758 -43.33 -31.83 16.19
C ASP A 758 -42.58 -30.84 15.29
N PHE A 759 -41.31 -31.15 15.05
CA PHE A 759 -40.47 -30.49 14.05
C PHE A 759 -40.09 -31.47 12.95
N ALA A 760 -39.88 -30.95 11.75
CA ALA A 760 -39.21 -31.70 10.70
C ALA A 760 -37.75 -32.02 11.13
N PRO A 761 -37.18 -33.17 10.71
CA PRO A 761 -35.80 -33.54 11.03
C PRO A 761 -34.79 -32.43 10.71
N GLY A 762 -33.92 -32.09 11.66
CA GLY A 762 -32.91 -31.04 11.53
C GLY A 762 -33.46 -29.61 11.43
N SER A 763 -34.77 -29.40 11.56
CA SER A 763 -35.42 -28.09 11.42
C SER A 763 -35.84 -27.50 12.76
N THR A 764 -35.82 -26.17 12.81
CA THR A 764 -36.38 -25.32 13.88
C THR A 764 -37.65 -24.59 13.43
N THR A 765 -38.10 -24.80 12.18
CA THR A 765 -39.28 -24.14 11.64
C THR A 765 -40.56 -24.78 12.14
N LEU A 766 -41.49 -23.94 12.62
CA LEU A 766 -42.80 -24.38 13.07
C LEU A 766 -43.74 -24.58 11.86
N SER A 767 -44.29 -25.78 11.74
CA SER A 767 -45.31 -26.10 10.74
C SER A 767 -46.57 -25.24 10.92
N ALA A 768 -47.43 -25.14 9.91
CA ALA A 768 -48.70 -24.42 10.03
C ALA A 768 -49.59 -25.01 11.14
N GLN A 769 -49.55 -26.34 11.31
CA GLN A 769 -50.24 -27.04 12.39
C GLN A 769 -49.66 -26.69 13.76
N ALA A 770 -48.33 -26.78 13.94
CA ALA A 770 -47.66 -26.42 15.19
C ALA A 770 -47.96 -24.96 15.60
N ARG A 771 -48.00 -24.04 14.63
CA ARG A 771 -48.39 -22.64 14.86
C ARG A 771 -49.83 -22.51 15.35
N GLY A 772 -50.77 -23.21 14.70
CA GLY A 772 -52.17 -23.23 15.13
C GLY A 772 -52.37 -23.84 16.52
N ASP A 773 -51.60 -24.86 16.88
CA ASP A 773 -51.65 -25.49 18.21
C ASP A 773 -51.05 -24.57 19.28
N LEU A 774 -49.95 -23.86 18.97
CA LEU A 774 -49.38 -22.83 19.83
C LEU A 774 -50.30 -21.61 20.00
N ASP A 775 -51.07 -21.23 18.97
CA ASP A 775 -52.06 -20.14 19.07
C ASP A 775 -53.22 -20.52 20.01
N LYS A 776 -53.69 -21.77 19.95
CA LYS A 776 -54.68 -22.32 20.90
C LYS A 776 -54.11 -22.34 22.31
N LEU A 777 -52.88 -22.82 22.48
CA LEU A 777 -52.19 -22.84 23.78
C LEU A 777 -52.03 -21.43 24.36
N ALA A 778 -51.58 -20.46 23.55
CA ALA A 778 -51.45 -19.06 23.97
C ALA A 778 -52.82 -18.45 24.36
N THR A 779 -53.89 -18.80 23.65
CA THR A 779 -55.25 -18.37 23.98
C THR A 779 -55.74 -18.97 25.30
N ALA A 780 -55.54 -20.27 25.52
CA ALA A 780 -55.85 -20.95 26.79
C ALA A 780 -55.04 -20.39 27.97
N LEU A 781 -53.75 -20.11 27.75
CA LEU A 781 -52.88 -19.48 28.75
C LEU A 781 -53.34 -18.05 29.07
N ARG A 782 -53.77 -17.24 28.09
CA ARG A 782 -54.31 -15.89 28.35
C ARG A 782 -55.57 -15.92 29.22
N GLN A 783 -56.43 -16.94 29.06
CA GLN A 783 -57.62 -17.12 29.91
C GLN A 783 -57.29 -17.60 31.33
N ARG A 784 -56.10 -18.21 31.53
CA ARG A 784 -55.64 -18.72 32.82
C ARG A 784 -54.31 -18.06 33.19
N PRO A 785 -54.36 -16.82 33.72
CA PRO A 785 -53.15 -16.03 33.95
C PRO A 785 -52.16 -16.66 34.94
N GLN A 786 -52.60 -17.62 35.76
CA GLN A 786 -51.77 -18.33 36.73
C GLN A 786 -50.97 -19.52 36.15
N LEU A 787 -51.18 -19.89 34.89
CA LEU A 787 -50.46 -21.01 34.26
C LEU A 787 -49.22 -20.53 33.48
N THR A 788 -48.15 -21.32 33.53
CA THR A 788 -46.96 -21.17 32.68
C THR A 788 -46.84 -22.35 31.75
N VAL A 789 -46.05 -22.20 30.69
CA VAL A 789 -45.63 -23.33 29.86
C VAL A 789 -44.12 -23.53 30.01
N GLU A 790 -43.74 -24.77 30.22
CA GLU A 790 -42.35 -25.23 30.27
C GLU A 790 -42.06 -25.99 28.98
N VAL A 791 -40.98 -25.60 28.30
CA VAL A 791 -40.60 -26.13 27.00
C VAL A 791 -39.29 -26.90 27.15
N LYS A 792 -39.34 -28.21 26.88
CA LYS A 792 -38.16 -29.05 26.80
C LYS A 792 -37.86 -29.41 25.36
N GLY A 793 -36.74 -28.90 24.87
CA GLY A 793 -36.24 -29.22 23.54
C GLY A 793 -35.76 -30.66 23.43
N HIS A 794 -36.03 -31.30 22.30
CA HIS A 794 -35.52 -32.62 21.97
C HIS A 794 -34.88 -32.66 20.58
N ALA A 795 -33.80 -33.44 20.46
CA ALA A 795 -33.17 -33.81 19.21
C ALA A 795 -32.58 -35.21 19.34
N SER A 796 -32.51 -35.96 18.23
CA SER A 796 -31.95 -37.31 18.23
C SER A 796 -31.03 -37.51 17.04
N ALA A 797 -29.86 -38.13 17.25
CA ALA A 797 -28.92 -38.42 16.18
C ALA A 797 -29.55 -39.25 15.05
N ALA A 798 -30.43 -40.19 15.42
CA ALA A 798 -31.07 -41.10 14.47
C ALA A 798 -32.03 -40.40 13.49
N SER A 799 -32.77 -39.39 13.95
CA SER A 799 -33.71 -38.63 13.13
C SER A 799 -33.07 -37.37 12.53
N ASP A 800 -32.38 -36.57 13.35
CA ASP A 800 -31.92 -35.23 13.01
C ASP A 800 -30.51 -35.20 12.40
N GLY A 801 -29.67 -36.20 12.69
CA GLY A 801 -28.23 -36.15 12.41
C GLY A 801 -27.89 -35.88 10.95
N ARG A 802 -28.54 -36.58 10.01
CA ARG A 802 -28.27 -36.40 8.57
C ARG A 802 -28.68 -35.03 8.04
N ALA A 803 -29.83 -34.53 8.48
CA ALA A 803 -30.33 -33.22 8.07
C ALA A 803 -29.50 -32.08 8.67
N LEU A 804 -29.12 -32.21 9.95
CA LEU A 804 -28.20 -31.30 10.63
C LEU A 804 -26.83 -31.26 9.96
N ALA A 805 -26.26 -32.42 9.65
CA ALA A 805 -25.00 -32.51 8.93
C ALA A 805 -25.05 -31.80 7.57
N ALA A 806 -26.16 -31.95 6.83
CA ALA A 806 -26.33 -31.28 5.55
C ALA A 806 -26.44 -29.76 5.70
N SER A 807 -27.18 -29.27 6.70
CA SER A 807 -27.27 -27.83 7.00
C SER A 807 -25.93 -27.26 7.43
N GLN A 808 -25.19 -27.97 8.28
CA GLN A 808 -23.87 -27.54 8.74
C GLN A 808 -22.85 -27.53 7.60
N LEU A 809 -22.90 -28.52 6.70
CA LEU A 809 -22.07 -28.53 5.50
C LEU A 809 -22.35 -27.33 4.58
N GLU A 810 -23.62 -26.91 4.45
CA GLU A 810 -23.95 -25.71 3.69
C GLU A 810 -23.38 -24.43 4.34
N LYS A 811 -23.47 -24.30 5.67
CA LYS A 811 -22.84 -23.18 6.41
C LYS A 811 -21.31 -23.18 6.25
N ASP A 812 -20.71 -24.36 6.29
CA ASP A 812 -19.28 -24.54 6.05
C ASP A 812 -18.90 -24.08 4.64
N PHE A 813 -19.68 -24.43 3.61
CA PHE A 813 -19.48 -23.92 2.26
C PHE A 813 -19.60 -22.40 2.19
N GLN A 814 -20.65 -21.83 2.78
CA GLN A 814 -20.87 -20.38 2.83
C GLN A 814 -19.70 -19.66 3.48
N THR A 815 -19.20 -20.19 4.61
CA THR A 815 -18.05 -19.64 5.34
C THR A 815 -16.76 -19.72 4.51
N GLN A 816 -16.47 -20.86 3.88
CA GLN A 816 -15.26 -20.98 3.06
C GLN A 816 -15.33 -20.10 1.80
N TYR A 817 -16.51 -20.00 1.18
CA TYR A 817 -16.72 -19.12 0.04
C TYR A 817 -16.59 -17.64 0.45
N PHE A 818 -17.17 -17.25 1.58
CA PHE A 818 -17.01 -15.93 2.19
C PHE A 818 -15.53 -15.58 2.39
N ASN A 819 -14.77 -16.47 3.01
CA ASN A 819 -13.34 -16.30 3.25
C ASN A 819 -12.55 -16.16 1.94
N LEU A 820 -12.92 -16.92 0.90
CA LEU A 820 -12.30 -16.81 -0.42
C LEU A 820 -12.58 -15.45 -1.07
N LEU A 821 -13.82 -14.96 -1.02
CA LEU A 821 -14.20 -13.64 -1.54
C LEU A 821 -13.47 -12.52 -0.80
N GLN A 822 -13.37 -12.60 0.54
CA GLN A 822 -12.58 -11.66 1.33
C GLN A 822 -11.10 -11.69 0.96
N ARG A 823 -10.51 -12.88 0.75
CA ARG A 823 -9.13 -13.03 0.27
C ARG A 823 -8.92 -12.43 -1.13
N ARG A 824 -9.92 -12.46 -2.00
CA ARG A 824 -9.88 -11.75 -3.29
C ARG A 824 -10.13 -10.24 -3.17
N GLY A 825 -10.67 -9.80 -2.04
CA GLY A 825 -11.02 -8.40 -1.76
C GLY A 825 -12.41 -8.00 -2.25
N ASP A 826 -13.28 -8.96 -2.58
CA ASP A 826 -14.63 -8.64 -3.05
C ASP A 826 -15.52 -8.09 -1.93
N LYS A 827 -16.60 -7.41 -2.32
CA LYS A 827 -17.64 -7.01 -1.37
C LYS A 827 -18.42 -8.24 -0.92
N VAL A 828 -18.45 -8.46 0.39
CA VAL A 828 -19.20 -9.54 1.04
C VAL A 828 -20.24 -8.98 2.02
N PRO A 829 -21.34 -9.70 2.29
CA PRO A 829 -22.32 -9.32 3.32
C PRO A 829 -21.70 -9.35 4.73
N ALA A 830 -22.43 -8.89 5.74
CA ALA A 830 -21.97 -8.95 7.14
C ALA A 830 -21.98 -10.38 7.71
N ASP A 831 -22.82 -11.26 7.16
CA ASP A 831 -23.00 -12.64 7.60
C ASP A 831 -22.78 -13.60 6.42
N PRO A 832 -21.87 -14.59 6.54
CA PRO A 832 -21.64 -15.61 5.51
C PRO A 832 -22.90 -16.35 5.07
N SER A 833 -23.88 -16.54 5.96
CA SER A 833 -25.12 -17.28 5.67
C SER A 833 -26.00 -16.63 4.60
N GLN A 834 -25.77 -15.34 4.29
CA GLN A 834 -26.45 -14.61 3.24
C GLN A 834 -25.87 -14.90 1.84
N LEU A 835 -24.70 -15.54 1.76
CA LEU A 835 -24.10 -15.90 0.49
C LEU A 835 -24.74 -17.15 -0.10
N GLN A 836 -25.00 -17.10 -1.40
CA GLN A 836 -25.34 -18.27 -2.18
C GLN A 836 -24.06 -18.80 -2.83
N VAL A 837 -23.64 -20.01 -2.45
CA VAL A 837 -22.41 -20.63 -2.96
C VAL A 837 -22.66 -21.19 -4.36
N PRO A 838 -21.96 -20.71 -5.41
CA PRO A 838 -22.09 -21.24 -6.77
C PRO A 838 -21.81 -22.75 -6.84
N ALA A 839 -22.55 -23.47 -7.68
CA ALA A 839 -22.48 -24.94 -7.72
C ALA A 839 -21.10 -25.47 -8.13
N ASP A 840 -20.43 -24.78 -9.05
CA ASP A 840 -19.07 -25.02 -9.51
C ASP A 840 -18.03 -24.84 -8.40
N MET A 841 -18.29 -23.95 -7.43
CA MET A 841 -17.40 -23.71 -6.29
C MET A 841 -17.53 -24.76 -5.18
N ARG A 842 -18.62 -25.54 -5.14
CA ARG A 842 -18.84 -26.51 -4.04
C ARG A 842 -17.85 -27.67 -4.05
N ALA A 843 -17.51 -28.22 -5.22
CA ALA A 843 -16.57 -29.33 -5.29
C ALA A 843 -15.14 -28.95 -4.85
N PRO A 844 -14.55 -27.83 -5.33
CA PRO A 844 -13.24 -27.36 -4.85
C PRO A 844 -13.18 -27.09 -3.34
N LEU A 845 -14.24 -26.51 -2.77
CA LEU A 845 -14.30 -26.18 -1.34
C LEU A 845 -14.40 -27.43 -0.46
N LEU A 846 -15.04 -28.50 -0.96
CA LEU A 846 -15.34 -29.70 -0.18
C LEU A 846 -14.07 -30.44 0.26
N GLU A 847 -13.03 -30.46 -0.57
CA GLU A 847 -11.77 -31.09 -0.21
C GLU A 847 -11.06 -30.35 0.94
N GLY A 848 -11.07 -29.02 0.91
CA GLY A 848 -10.59 -28.19 2.02
C GLY A 848 -11.38 -28.44 3.30
N LEU A 849 -12.71 -28.56 3.19
CA LEU A 849 -13.59 -28.88 4.31
C LEU A 849 -13.34 -30.28 4.88
N TYR A 850 -13.07 -31.28 4.04
CA TYR A 850 -12.70 -32.62 4.49
C TYR A 850 -11.46 -32.57 5.39
N ARG A 851 -10.38 -31.92 4.94
CA ARG A 851 -9.13 -31.80 5.70
C ARG A 851 -9.34 -31.02 7.00
N LEU A 852 -10.09 -29.93 6.94
CA LEU A 852 -10.39 -29.08 8.10
C LEU A 852 -11.16 -29.85 9.17
N ARG A 853 -12.14 -30.68 8.77
CA ARG A 853 -13.06 -31.35 9.68
C ARG A 853 -12.53 -32.68 10.19
N LEU A 854 -11.95 -33.52 9.32
CA LEU A 854 -11.43 -34.82 9.70
C LEU A 854 -9.97 -34.79 10.15
N GLN A 855 -9.29 -33.64 10.01
CA GLN A 855 -7.85 -33.48 10.31
C GLN A 855 -6.96 -34.53 9.60
N ALA A 856 -7.41 -35.00 8.43
CA ALA A 856 -6.77 -36.02 7.63
C ALA A 856 -6.81 -35.68 6.14
N GLN A 857 -5.87 -36.21 5.37
CA GLN A 857 -5.95 -36.15 3.91
C GLN A 857 -6.97 -37.16 3.38
N PRO A 858 -7.66 -36.86 2.27
CA PRO A 858 -8.45 -37.87 1.57
C PRO A 858 -7.57 -39.10 1.27
N PRO A 859 -8.10 -40.33 1.38
CA PRO A 859 -7.35 -41.54 1.06
C PRO A 859 -6.77 -41.48 -0.36
N GLN A 860 -5.49 -41.85 -0.55
CA GLN A 860 -4.84 -41.83 -1.87
C GLN A 860 -5.57 -42.69 -2.92
N GLU A 861 -6.28 -43.73 -2.48
CA GLU A 861 -7.13 -44.56 -3.35
C GLU A 861 -8.24 -43.76 -4.06
N TRP A 862 -8.63 -42.60 -3.52
CA TRP A 862 -9.66 -41.74 -4.09
C TRP A 862 -9.14 -40.83 -5.19
N ASP A 863 -7.82 -40.70 -5.36
CA ASP A 863 -7.22 -39.89 -6.43
C ASP A 863 -7.43 -40.51 -7.83
N ASN A 864 -7.70 -41.81 -7.89
CA ASN A 864 -7.98 -42.54 -9.13
C ASN A 864 -9.50 -42.64 -9.45
N LEU A 865 -10.37 -42.07 -8.62
CA LEU A 865 -11.82 -42.06 -8.86
C LEU A 865 -12.19 -40.93 -9.84
N ASP A 866 -13.30 -41.10 -10.56
CA ASP A 866 -13.87 -39.98 -11.31
C ASP A 866 -14.36 -38.86 -10.37
N ASP A 867 -14.39 -37.63 -10.88
CA ASP A 867 -14.68 -36.43 -10.08
C ASP A 867 -16.02 -36.51 -9.34
N ALA A 868 -17.05 -37.10 -9.96
CA ALA A 868 -18.37 -37.20 -9.35
C ALA A 868 -18.37 -38.19 -8.18
N THR A 869 -17.76 -39.35 -8.36
CA THR A 869 -17.61 -40.36 -7.30
C THR A 869 -16.73 -39.87 -6.16
N ARG A 870 -15.61 -39.20 -6.47
CA ARG A 870 -14.71 -38.61 -5.46
C ARG A 870 -15.44 -37.55 -4.62
N THR A 871 -16.16 -36.64 -5.27
CA THR A 871 -16.94 -35.58 -4.61
C THR A 871 -18.03 -36.19 -3.72
N ALA A 872 -18.72 -37.24 -4.17
CA ALA A 872 -19.74 -37.92 -3.38
C ALA A 872 -19.16 -38.55 -2.10
N ARG A 873 -17.99 -39.22 -2.19
CA ARG A 873 -17.31 -39.81 -1.03
C ARG A 873 -16.82 -38.77 -0.04
N LEU A 874 -16.19 -37.69 -0.51
CA LEU A 874 -15.77 -36.57 0.34
C LEU A 874 -16.98 -35.98 1.08
N ARG A 875 -18.08 -35.76 0.37
CA ARG A 875 -19.32 -35.22 0.94
C ARG A 875 -19.86 -36.14 2.02
N GLN A 876 -19.92 -37.44 1.74
CA GLN A 876 -20.43 -38.42 2.68
C GLN A 876 -19.60 -38.45 3.97
N ALA A 877 -18.27 -38.46 3.86
CA ALA A 877 -17.39 -38.47 5.03
C ALA A 877 -17.55 -37.22 5.91
N VAL A 878 -17.67 -36.04 5.30
CA VAL A 878 -17.93 -34.80 6.05
C VAL A 878 -19.31 -34.82 6.71
N LEU A 879 -20.34 -35.37 6.04
CA LEU A 879 -21.67 -35.51 6.61
C LEU A 879 -21.69 -36.49 7.79
N GLU A 880 -20.98 -37.62 7.67
CA GLU A 880 -20.88 -38.63 8.74
C GLU A 880 -20.21 -38.03 9.98
N ALA A 881 -19.11 -37.27 9.80
CA ALA A 881 -18.41 -36.57 10.88
C ALA A 881 -19.33 -35.62 11.67
N TRP A 882 -20.30 -34.99 11.00
CA TRP A 882 -21.25 -34.08 11.65
C TRP A 882 -22.49 -34.77 12.24
N SER A 883 -22.91 -35.89 11.68
CA SER A 883 -24.23 -36.48 11.97
C SER A 883 -24.40 -36.98 13.42
N GLY A 884 -23.31 -37.36 14.09
CA GLY A 884 -23.29 -37.78 15.49
C GLY A 884 -22.83 -36.71 16.48
N ASN A 885 -22.75 -35.44 16.07
CA ASN A 885 -22.21 -34.38 16.94
C ASN A 885 -23.22 -34.00 18.05
N ASP A 886 -22.92 -34.42 19.28
CA ASP A 886 -23.76 -34.14 20.47
C ASP A 886 -24.01 -32.65 20.71
N GLY A 887 -23.04 -31.80 20.41
CA GLY A 887 -23.16 -30.35 20.51
C GLY A 887 -24.20 -29.79 19.54
N LEU A 888 -24.16 -30.21 18.27
CA LEU A 888 -25.16 -29.80 17.26
C LEU A 888 -26.56 -30.29 17.62
N LEU A 889 -26.69 -31.51 18.14
CA LEU A 889 -27.97 -32.06 18.58
C LEU A 889 -28.53 -31.27 19.77
N ARG A 890 -27.69 -30.99 20.78
CA ARG A 890 -28.07 -30.18 21.94
C ARG A 890 -28.46 -28.76 21.51
N SER A 891 -27.71 -28.16 20.58
CA SER A 891 -28.02 -26.85 20.01
C SER A 891 -29.35 -26.85 19.25
N LEU A 892 -29.62 -27.86 18.41
CA LEU A 892 -30.91 -27.99 17.72
C LEU A 892 -32.07 -28.10 18.72
N ALA A 893 -31.92 -28.93 19.75
CA ALA A 893 -32.93 -29.08 20.80
C ALA A 893 -33.20 -27.74 21.50
N GLN A 894 -32.14 -26.99 21.85
CA GLN A 894 -32.26 -25.64 22.43
C GLN A 894 -32.96 -24.67 21.47
N GLN A 895 -32.59 -24.69 20.19
CA GLN A 895 -33.19 -23.83 19.17
C GLN A 895 -34.66 -24.15 18.91
N ARG A 896 -35.07 -25.42 18.96
CA ARG A 896 -36.48 -25.83 18.86
C ARG A 896 -37.31 -25.31 20.04
N ALA A 897 -36.79 -25.48 21.26
CA ALA A 897 -37.42 -24.93 22.45
C ALA A 897 -37.49 -23.39 22.38
N GLY A 898 -36.42 -22.75 21.91
CA GLY A 898 -36.35 -21.32 21.62
C GLY A 898 -37.32 -20.87 20.53
N ALA A 899 -37.53 -21.65 19.46
CA ALA A 899 -38.46 -21.33 18.38
C ALA A 899 -39.91 -21.32 18.87
N ILE A 900 -40.28 -22.28 19.74
CA ILE A 900 -41.58 -22.29 20.41
C ILE A 900 -41.73 -21.03 21.28
N LYS A 901 -40.73 -20.73 22.13
CA LYS A 901 -40.76 -19.52 22.96
C LYS A 901 -40.89 -18.26 22.12
N THR A 902 -40.11 -18.15 21.04
CA THR A 902 -40.16 -17.04 20.08
C THR A 902 -41.56 -16.88 19.51
N TYR A 903 -42.18 -17.97 19.04
CA TYR A 903 -43.53 -17.89 18.46
C TYR A 903 -44.57 -17.47 19.51
N LEU A 904 -44.54 -18.06 20.71
CA LEU A 904 -45.48 -17.72 21.77
C LEU A 904 -45.36 -16.26 22.21
N VAL A 905 -44.14 -15.74 22.32
CA VAL A 905 -43.87 -14.38 22.78
C VAL A 905 -44.08 -13.35 21.67
N ASP A 906 -43.38 -13.52 20.54
CA ASP A 906 -43.33 -12.49 19.51
C ASP A 906 -44.57 -12.49 18.63
N THR A 907 -45.09 -13.67 18.27
CA THR A 907 -46.24 -13.82 17.35
C THR A 907 -47.55 -13.91 18.13
N ALA A 908 -47.65 -14.84 19.08
CA ALA A 908 -48.88 -15.06 19.84
C ALA A 908 -49.10 -14.05 20.98
N LYS A 909 -48.12 -13.16 21.23
CA LYS A 909 -48.15 -12.07 22.21
C LYS A 909 -48.40 -12.56 23.64
N LEU A 910 -47.86 -13.73 23.99
CA LEU A 910 -47.79 -14.19 25.37
C LEU A 910 -46.63 -13.49 26.08
N ASP A 911 -46.81 -13.13 27.34
CA ASP A 911 -45.72 -12.56 28.13
C ASP A 911 -44.55 -13.57 28.21
N ALA A 912 -43.32 -13.11 27.91
CA ALA A 912 -42.10 -13.92 27.99
C ALA A 912 -41.91 -14.57 29.37
N GLN A 913 -42.40 -13.91 30.43
CA GLN A 913 -42.36 -14.43 31.79
C GLN A 913 -43.06 -15.79 31.92
N ARG A 914 -44.03 -16.08 31.05
CA ARG A 914 -44.88 -17.28 31.14
C ARG A 914 -44.34 -18.50 30.40
N VAL A 915 -43.18 -18.40 29.74
CA VAL A 915 -42.61 -19.48 28.91
C VAL A 915 -41.20 -19.86 29.38
N TYR A 916 -41.08 -20.90 30.20
CA TYR A 916 -39.81 -21.38 30.75
C TYR A 916 -39.12 -22.38 29.80
N LEU A 917 -37.80 -22.30 29.68
CA LEU A 917 -37.01 -23.28 28.96
C LEU A 917 -36.39 -24.26 29.96
N LEU A 918 -36.64 -25.56 29.75
CA LEU A 918 -36.02 -26.63 30.53
C LEU A 918 -34.71 -27.08 29.90
N ASP A 919 -33.86 -27.75 30.68
CA ASP A 919 -32.68 -28.42 30.12
C ASP A 919 -33.08 -29.44 29.04
N VAL A 920 -32.34 -29.44 27.94
CA VAL A 920 -32.67 -30.17 26.70
C VAL A 920 -32.20 -31.63 26.75
N SER A 921 -32.90 -32.51 26.02
CA SER A 921 -32.51 -33.93 25.91
C SER A 921 -32.05 -34.28 24.51
N THR A 922 -30.95 -35.02 24.40
CA THR A 922 -30.50 -35.67 23.15
C THR A 922 -30.77 -37.18 23.11
N LYS A 923 -31.35 -37.73 24.19
CA LYS A 923 -31.68 -39.16 24.31
C LYS A 923 -33.15 -39.39 23.98
N THR A 924 -33.43 -40.29 23.03
CA THR A 924 -34.79 -40.63 22.59
C THR A 924 -35.62 -41.21 23.75
N PRO A 925 -36.72 -40.56 24.18
CA PRO A 925 -37.64 -41.14 25.15
C PRO A 925 -38.37 -42.35 24.54
N SER A 926 -38.63 -43.38 25.35
CA SER A 926 -39.40 -44.55 24.92
C SER A 926 -40.87 -44.21 24.75
N GLY A 927 -41.39 -44.25 23.52
CA GLY A 927 -42.83 -44.10 23.22
C GLY A 927 -43.27 -42.76 22.63
N GLU A 928 -42.34 -41.85 22.32
CA GLU A 928 -42.63 -40.49 21.85
C GLU A 928 -41.92 -40.16 20.52
N SER A 929 -42.38 -39.10 19.83
CA SER A 929 -41.80 -38.63 18.56
C SER A 929 -40.35 -38.14 18.78
N PRO A 930 -39.35 -38.65 18.03
CA PRO A 930 -37.93 -38.36 18.25
C PRO A 930 -37.51 -36.93 17.87
N THR A 931 -38.41 -36.12 17.28
CA THR A 931 -38.17 -34.71 16.94
C THR A 931 -39.10 -33.75 17.67
N ALA A 932 -39.99 -34.24 18.55
CA ALA A 932 -40.94 -33.41 19.27
C ALA A 932 -40.31 -32.69 20.46
N ALA A 933 -40.53 -31.38 20.55
CA ALA A 933 -40.30 -30.65 21.79
C ALA A 933 -41.50 -30.88 22.72
N GLN A 934 -41.22 -31.17 23.99
CA GLN A 934 -42.26 -31.41 25.00
C GLN A 934 -42.69 -30.10 25.65
N LEU A 935 -43.99 -30.00 25.91
CA LEU A 935 -44.65 -28.90 26.59
C LEU A 935 -45.30 -29.42 27.86
N GLN A 936 -45.01 -28.77 28.98
CA GLN A 936 -45.63 -29.06 30.27
C GLN A 936 -46.23 -27.80 30.85
N LEU A 937 -47.39 -27.90 31.50
CA LEU A 937 -48.01 -26.78 32.18
C LEU A 937 -47.44 -26.66 33.60
N GLY A 938 -46.93 -25.49 33.92
CA GLY A 938 -46.56 -25.09 35.28
C GLY A 938 -47.58 -24.10 35.86
N VAL A 939 -47.39 -23.76 37.13
CA VAL A 939 -48.15 -22.72 37.82
C VAL A 939 -47.17 -21.61 38.22
N LEU A 940 -47.59 -20.34 38.04
CA LEU A 940 -46.83 -19.14 38.39
C LEU A 940 -46.51 -19.07 39.88
#